data_AF-A0A962BHP9-F1
#
_entry.id   AF-A0A962BHP9-F1
#
_cell.length_a   1.000
_cell.length_b   1.000
_cell.length_c   1.000
_cell.angle_alpha   90.00
_cell.angle_beta   90.00
_cell.angle_gamma   90.00
#
_symmetry.space_group_name_H-M   'P 1'
#
loop_
_entity.id
_entity.type
_entity.pdbx_description
1 polymer ?
#
loop_
_entity_poly.entity_id
_entity_poly.type
_entity_poly.pdbx_seq_one_letter_code
_entity_poly.pdbx_strand_id
1 'polypeptide(L)'
;MSVAITKPHLVPVNTPTKPLDDIVTLFGGTKVDCSEAVSEYISGSDWRINANANTGYSNAGMINNVAGKVIANFWLDEIYSPEEGLAHRQGDVHIHDLDCLTGYCAGWSLRALLNNGFNGVGGRVSSRPPRHFREALGQMSNFLGILQSEWAGAQAFSSFDTYLAPYVFYDQLNFKEVKKAIRQFVYNLNVPARWGQSPFTNITLDITVPEDLQSQFPGYNDLHLFKDINRDDLLQKAQSRDMGIRSLEDMTFKHFEPEMELINIAYYEVMTEGDSTGQPFTFPIPTVNITDDFDWDSKVARAIFENTAKVGSSYFQNFVGSQFTVDPVTKERKPNPEAYSPGAVRSMCCRLQLDLRELLKRGNGLFGSAEMTGSIGVVTLNMARLGYKYKGNLAGLMAELDRLMDISRSTLEKKRVFAQKMYDRGLYPYTARYLPFFRNHFSTIGVNGMNEMVRNFTNDDYDITDERGIQMSLDILDHMRVRLIAFQEETGNLYNLEATPAEGTTYRFAKEDKKRFADIIQAGHGENIYYTNSSQIPVDYTDDPFEALELQNRLQCKYTGGTVLHLYMNEKLSSADACKRFVQKVISTYQMPYITVTPVFSVCDTHGYLNGEQPACPHCQQKTKVWTRVMGYFRPVDSFNKGKQGEHRDRKHFTEERTDTGNLFMGI
;
A
#
# COMPACT_ATOMS: atom_id res chain seq x y z
N MET A 1 51.14 -53.32 -0.24
CA MET A 1 50.59 -53.68 1.08
C MET A 1 50.06 -52.43 1.73
N SER A 2 48.80 -52.48 2.14
CA SER A 2 47.96 -51.40 2.66
C SER A 2 48.51 -50.78 3.95
N VAL A 3 48.53 -49.46 4.03
CA VAL A 3 48.55 -48.75 5.32
C VAL A 3 47.34 -47.83 5.35
N ALA A 4 46.40 -48.19 6.20
CA ALA A 4 45.14 -47.51 6.44
C ALA A 4 45.38 -46.13 7.08
N ILE A 5 44.76 -45.09 6.52
CA ILE A 5 44.61 -43.80 7.18
C ILE A 5 43.27 -43.83 7.93
N THR A 6 43.36 -44.01 9.24
CA THR A 6 42.25 -43.94 10.19
C THR A 6 41.64 -42.54 10.20
N LYS A 7 40.34 -42.45 9.90
CA LYS A 7 39.52 -41.25 10.10
C LYS A 7 39.47 -40.90 11.61
N PRO A 8 39.56 -39.62 12.00
CA PRO A 8 39.31 -39.24 13.38
C PRO A 8 37.83 -39.45 13.72
N HIS A 9 37.61 -40.06 14.89
CA HIS A 9 36.30 -40.36 15.45
C HIS A 9 35.44 -39.10 15.57
N LEU A 10 34.29 -39.11 14.91
CA LEU A 10 33.19 -38.21 15.23
C LEU A 10 32.67 -38.59 16.62
N VAL A 11 32.92 -37.73 17.60
CA VAL A 11 32.20 -37.73 18.87
C VAL A 11 30.72 -37.52 18.52
N PRO A 12 29.79 -38.37 18.97
CA PRO A 12 28.38 -38.13 18.77
C PRO A 12 28.04 -36.81 19.46
N VAL A 13 27.62 -35.82 18.68
CA VAL A 13 27.01 -34.61 19.21
C VAL A 13 25.77 -35.09 19.94
N ASN A 14 25.84 -35.06 21.27
CA ASN A 14 24.67 -35.13 22.13
C ASN A 14 23.70 -34.06 21.63
N THR A 15 22.66 -34.49 20.94
CA THR A 15 21.48 -33.67 20.68
C THR A 15 20.99 -33.20 22.04
N PRO A 16 21.01 -31.90 22.35
CA PRO A 16 20.19 -31.43 23.45
C PRO A 16 18.76 -31.59 22.95
N THR A 17 18.08 -32.63 23.39
CA THR A 17 16.62 -32.65 23.44
C THR A 17 16.22 -31.52 24.37
N LYS A 18 16.13 -30.30 23.82
CA LYS A 18 15.36 -29.24 24.48
C LYS A 18 13.90 -29.71 24.47
N PRO A 19 13.21 -29.63 25.61
CA PRO A 19 11.77 -29.86 25.65
C PRO A 19 11.10 -28.91 24.65
N LEU A 20 9.99 -29.34 24.06
CA LEU A 20 9.12 -28.44 23.30
C LEU A 20 8.85 -27.19 24.15
N ASP A 21 9.18 -26.01 23.63
CA ASP A 21 8.57 -24.76 24.10
C ASP A 21 7.10 -24.83 23.65
N ASP A 22 6.30 -25.57 24.42
CA ASP A 22 4.94 -25.93 24.08
C ASP A 22 4.15 -24.66 23.74
N ILE A 23 3.57 -24.65 22.54
CA ILE A 23 2.42 -23.78 22.29
C ILE A 23 1.31 -24.36 23.16
N VAL A 24 1.15 -23.79 24.35
CA VAL A 24 0.13 -24.21 25.30
C VAL A 24 -1.15 -23.50 24.92
N THR A 25 -2.21 -24.26 24.64
CA THR A 25 -3.57 -23.72 24.49
C THR A 25 -3.96 -22.94 25.71
N LEU A 26 -3.85 -21.61 25.58
CA LEU A 26 -4.08 -20.69 26.66
C LEU A 26 -5.57 -20.71 27.05
N PHE A 27 -6.47 -20.89 26.06
CA PHE A 27 -7.92 -20.83 26.26
C PHE A 27 -8.68 -21.84 25.40
N GLY A 28 -8.94 -23.05 25.90
CA GLY A 28 -10.03 -23.95 25.46
C GLY A 28 -10.13 -24.38 23.98
N GLY A 29 -9.30 -23.85 23.07
CA GLY A 29 -9.27 -24.06 21.62
C GLY A 29 -10.59 -23.78 20.89
N THR A 30 -10.64 -22.77 20.00
CA THR A 30 -11.80 -22.64 19.09
C THR A 30 -11.88 -23.86 18.17
N LYS A 31 -13.01 -24.56 18.19
CA LYS A 31 -13.29 -25.65 17.26
C LYS A 31 -13.65 -25.08 15.89
N VAL A 32 -12.95 -25.53 14.84
CA VAL A 32 -13.27 -25.23 13.45
C VAL A 32 -13.72 -26.53 12.77
N ASP A 33 -14.98 -26.59 12.32
CA ASP A 33 -15.49 -27.73 11.57
C ASP A 33 -15.02 -27.64 10.11
N CYS A 34 -14.34 -28.69 9.63
CA CYS A 34 -13.78 -28.70 8.30
C CYS A 34 -14.84 -28.83 7.20
N SER A 35 -15.95 -29.52 7.48
CA SER A 35 -17.05 -29.72 6.53
C SER A 35 -17.85 -28.43 6.36
N GLU A 36 -18.11 -27.71 7.46
CA GLU A 36 -18.73 -26.39 7.44
C GLU A 36 -17.85 -25.38 6.72
N ALA A 37 -16.56 -25.26 7.09
CA ALA A 37 -15.66 -24.27 6.50
C ALA A 37 -15.54 -24.41 4.97
N VAL A 38 -15.51 -25.66 4.46
CA VAL A 38 -15.49 -25.95 3.02
C VAL A 38 -16.85 -25.70 2.38
N SER A 39 -17.94 -26.15 3.00
CA SER A 39 -19.30 -26.01 2.44
C SER A 39 -19.74 -24.54 2.36
N GLU A 40 -19.39 -23.72 3.34
CA GLU A 40 -19.63 -22.28 3.32
C GLU A 40 -18.94 -21.60 2.13
N TYR A 41 -17.70 -21.98 1.85
CA TYR A 41 -16.97 -21.44 0.70
C TYR A 41 -17.62 -21.86 -0.63
N ILE A 42 -17.89 -23.14 -0.80
CA ILE A 42 -18.51 -23.68 -2.03
C ILE A 42 -19.89 -23.07 -2.29
N SER A 43 -20.67 -22.84 -1.23
CA SER A 43 -22.01 -22.28 -1.35
C SER A 43 -22.04 -20.75 -1.45
N GLY A 44 -20.92 -20.06 -1.17
CA GLY A 44 -20.86 -18.60 -1.17
C GLY A 44 -21.59 -17.96 0.02
N SER A 45 -21.89 -18.72 1.08
CA SER A 45 -22.71 -18.25 2.21
C SER A 45 -21.95 -17.35 3.19
N ASP A 46 -20.61 -17.48 3.27
CA ASP A 46 -19.77 -16.61 4.11
C ASP A 46 -19.38 -15.33 3.34
N TRP A 47 -19.83 -14.17 3.83
CA TRP A 47 -19.48 -12.87 3.23
C TRP A 47 -17.96 -12.63 3.17
N ARG A 48 -17.17 -13.27 4.05
CA ARG A 48 -15.71 -13.13 4.09
C ARG A 48 -15.03 -13.60 2.80
N ILE A 49 -15.71 -14.39 1.97
CA ILE A 49 -15.25 -14.78 0.63
C ILE A 49 -14.97 -13.54 -0.23
N ASN A 50 -15.71 -12.45 -0.01
CA ASN A 50 -15.54 -11.17 -0.71
C ASN A 50 -14.90 -10.09 0.18
N ALA A 51 -14.27 -10.45 1.31
CA ALA A 51 -13.64 -9.45 2.20
C ALA A 51 -12.45 -8.74 1.54
N ASN A 52 -11.84 -9.36 0.52
CA ASN A 52 -10.76 -8.83 -0.29
C ASN A 52 -11.10 -9.00 -1.78
N ALA A 53 -11.34 -7.89 -2.48
CA ALA A 53 -11.70 -7.88 -3.90
C ALA A 53 -10.56 -8.36 -4.84
N ASN A 54 -9.34 -8.52 -4.32
CA ASN A 54 -8.24 -9.17 -5.04
C ASN A 54 -8.39 -10.70 -5.15
N THR A 55 -9.31 -11.29 -4.39
CA THR A 55 -9.58 -12.73 -4.38
C THR A 55 -10.84 -13.06 -5.17
N GLY A 56 -10.86 -14.22 -5.81
CA GLY A 56 -12.02 -14.72 -6.56
C GLY A 56 -12.38 -16.16 -6.16
N TYR A 57 -13.64 -16.54 -6.42
CA TYR A 57 -14.11 -17.91 -6.21
C TYR A 57 -13.28 -18.90 -7.03
N SER A 58 -12.51 -19.73 -6.35
CA SER A 58 -11.61 -20.70 -6.97
C SER A 58 -11.15 -21.76 -5.97
N ASN A 59 -10.58 -22.86 -6.46
CA ASN A 59 -9.99 -23.87 -5.59
C ASN A 59 -8.85 -23.30 -4.72
N ALA A 60 -8.02 -22.40 -5.28
CA ALA A 60 -6.96 -21.75 -4.53
C ALA A 60 -7.53 -20.81 -3.45
N GLY A 61 -8.58 -20.05 -3.79
CA GLY A 61 -9.30 -19.20 -2.83
C GLY A 61 -9.92 -20.02 -1.69
N MET A 62 -10.48 -21.20 -1.98
CA MET A 62 -11.01 -22.12 -0.97
C MET A 62 -9.93 -22.56 0.02
N ILE A 63 -8.77 -23.02 -0.49
CA ILE A 63 -7.65 -23.47 0.33
C ILE A 63 -7.19 -22.36 1.27
N ASN A 64 -7.00 -21.14 0.74
CA ASN A 64 -6.58 -19.99 1.53
C ASN A 64 -7.64 -19.59 2.56
N ASN A 65 -8.93 -19.60 2.20
CA ASN A 65 -10.02 -19.26 3.12
C ASN A 65 -10.08 -20.23 4.31
N VAL A 66 -10.00 -21.54 4.04
CA VAL A 66 -10.03 -22.58 5.08
C VAL A 66 -8.78 -22.50 5.97
N ALA A 67 -7.59 -22.38 5.38
CA ALA A 67 -6.35 -22.21 6.13
C ALA A 67 -6.38 -20.93 6.98
N GLY A 68 -6.86 -19.83 6.41
CA GLY A 68 -7.00 -18.54 7.08
C GLY A 68 -7.93 -18.59 8.29
N LYS A 69 -9.05 -19.30 8.21
CA LYS A 69 -9.96 -19.52 9.36
C LYS A 69 -9.24 -20.22 10.52
N VAL A 70 -8.42 -21.23 10.23
CA VAL A 70 -7.66 -21.97 11.25
C VAL A 70 -6.57 -21.09 11.86
N ILE A 71 -5.78 -20.42 11.02
CA ILE A 71 -4.68 -19.56 11.45
C ILE A 71 -5.18 -18.36 12.27
N ALA A 72 -6.32 -17.77 11.90
CA ALA A 72 -6.88 -16.65 12.63
C ALA A 72 -7.29 -17.02 14.06
N ASN A 73 -7.88 -18.20 14.25
CA ASN A 73 -8.22 -18.65 15.60
C ASN A 73 -6.98 -19.06 16.39
N PHE A 74 -5.93 -19.59 15.76
CA PHE A 74 -4.65 -19.81 16.43
C PHE A 74 -4.08 -18.50 16.99
N TRP A 75 -4.06 -17.42 16.22
CA TRP A 75 -3.65 -16.11 16.75
C TRP A 75 -4.47 -15.69 17.98
N LEU A 76 -5.80 -15.77 17.86
CA LEU A 76 -6.73 -15.28 18.89
C LEU A 76 -6.73 -16.13 20.16
N ASP A 77 -6.44 -17.43 20.07
CA ASP A 77 -6.58 -18.37 21.19
C ASP A 77 -5.22 -18.72 21.84
N GLU A 78 -4.13 -18.65 21.06
CA GLU A 78 -2.80 -19.14 21.48
C GLU A 78 -1.79 -18.00 21.68
N ILE A 79 -1.90 -16.91 20.91
CA ILE A 79 -0.92 -15.83 20.92
C ILE A 79 -1.45 -14.60 21.67
N TYR A 80 -2.71 -14.25 21.44
CA TYR A 80 -3.35 -13.13 22.10
C TYR A 80 -4.02 -13.58 23.41
N SER A 81 -4.13 -12.63 24.33
CA SER A 81 -4.87 -12.79 25.58
C SER A 81 -6.38 -12.82 25.32
N PRO A 82 -7.20 -13.28 26.29
CA PRO A 82 -8.64 -13.36 26.12
C PRO A 82 -9.26 -12.01 25.84
N GLU A 83 -8.77 -10.95 26.49
CA GLU A 83 -9.28 -9.59 26.31
C GLU A 83 -9.03 -9.09 24.89
N GLU A 84 -7.81 -9.29 24.37
CA GLU A 84 -7.44 -8.91 23.01
C GLU A 84 -8.25 -9.70 21.96
N GLY A 85 -8.34 -11.02 22.14
CA GLY A 85 -9.14 -11.88 21.28
C GLY A 85 -10.62 -11.51 21.31
N LEU A 86 -11.16 -11.19 22.49
CA LEU A 86 -12.54 -10.76 22.66
C LEU A 86 -12.80 -9.40 22.01
N ALA A 87 -11.91 -8.42 22.18
CA ALA A 87 -12.03 -7.09 21.56
C ALA A 87 -12.07 -7.21 20.03
N HIS A 88 -11.26 -8.10 19.45
CA HIS A 88 -11.36 -8.42 18.02
C HIS A 88 -12.72 -9.07 17.70
N ARG A 89 -13.07 -10.18 18.36
CA ARG A 89 -14.28 -10.97 18.07
C ARG A 89 -15.58 -10.17 18.25
N GLN A 90 -15.61 -9.25 19.20
CA GLN A 90 -16.74 -8.35 19.45
C GLN A 90 -16.76 -7.16 18.49
N GLY A 91 -15.65 -6.83 17.84
CA GLY A 91 -15.55 -5.72 16.90
C GLY A 91 -15.30 -4.36 17.54
N ASP A 92 -14.72 -4.32 18.75
CA ASP A 92 -14.24 -3.07 19.34
C ASP A 92 -12.94 -2.62 18.63
N VAL A 93 -12.13 -3.61 18.23
CA VAL A 93 -10.99 -3.44 17.32
C VAL A 93 -11.07 -4.45 16.18
N HIS A 94 -10.30 -4.19 15.12
CA HIS A 94 -10.02 -5.16 14.06
C HIS A 94 -8.51 -5.33 13.96
N ILE A 95 -8.05 -6.57 14.13
CA ILE A 95 -6.65 -6.94 13.97
C ILE A 95 -6.57 -7.49 12.56
N HIS A 96 -5.79 -6.84 11.70
CA HIS A 96 -5.74 -7.18 10.29
C HIS A 96 -4.87 -8.43 10.04
N ASP A 97 -5.20 -9.13 8.95
CA ASP A 97 -4.45 -10.25 8.38
C ASP A 97 -4.11 -11.35 9.39
N LEU A 98 -5.13 -11.76 10.16
CA LEU A 98 -5.05 -12.92 11.04
C LEU A 98 -5.05 -14.23 10.27
N ASP A 99 -5.31 -14.24 8.98
CA ASP A 99 -5.28 -15.43 8.12
C ASP A 99 -3.86 -15.91 7.78
N CYS A 100 -2.83 -15.13 8.12
CA CYS A 100 -1.43 -15.50 7.92
C CYS A 100 -0.62 -15.41 9.22
N LEU A 101 0.28 -16.38 9.45
CA LEU A 101 1.23 -16.35 10.57
C LEU A 101 2.48 -15.56 10.17
N THR A 102 2.37 -14.26 9.92
CA THR A 102 3.50 -13.40 9.50
C THR A 102 3.22 -11.91 9.74
N GLY A 103 4.17 -11.04 9.36
CA GLY A 103 4.01 -9.58 9.34
C GLY A 103 3.03 -9.09 8.28
N TYR A 104 2.71 -7.78 8.31
CA TYR A 104 1.74 -7.21 7.39
C TYR A 104 2.35 -6.95 6.01
N CYS A 105 3.13 -5.88 5.84
CA CYS A 105 3.65 -5.47 4.54
C CYS A 105 5.16 -5.19 4.61
N ALA A 106 5.81 -5.26 3.45
CA ALA A 106 7.24 -5.04 3.33
C ALA A 106 7.61 -4.35 2.01
N GLY A 107 8.45 -3.34 2.13
CA GLY A 107 9.23 -2.76 1.06
C GLY A 107 10.63 -3.36 1.03
N TRP A 108 11.15 -3.53 -0.18
CA TRP A 108 12.38 -4.25 -0.45
C TRP A 108 13.41 -3.39 -1.17
N SER A 109 14.68 -3.63 -0.86
CA SER A 109 15.80 -3.02 -1.58
C SER A 109 15.92 -3.64 -2.97
N LEU A 110 15.43 -2.92 -3.99
CA LEU A 110 15.65 -3.29 -5.39
C LEU A 110 17.14 -3.33 -5.70
N ARG A 111 17.91 -2.39 -5.16
CA ARG A 111 19.38 -2.40 -5.24
C ARG A 111 19.98 -3.71 -4.73
N ALA A 112 19.55 -4.20 -3.56
CA ALA A 112 20.08 -5.45 -3.03
C ALA A 112 19.74 -6.65 -3.91
N LEU A 113 18.52 -6.70 -4.48
CA LEU A 113 18.14 -7.74 -5.44
C LEU A 113 18.98 -7.68 -6.72
N LEU A 114 19.18 -6.49 -7.28
CA LEU A 114 19.94 -6.29 -8.52
C LEU A 114 21.44 -6.50 -8.35
N ASN A 115 21.99 -6.12 -7.20
CA ASN A 115 23.41 -6.30 -6.88
C ASN A 115 23.75 -7.75 -6.57
N ASN A 116 22.88 -8.46 -5.83
CA ASN A 116 23.18 -9.80 -5.32
C ASN A 116 22.55 -10.92 -6.14
N GLY A 117 21.46 -10.65 -6.87
CA GLY A 117 20.59 -11.66 -7.47
C GLY A 117 19.64 -12.31 -6.47
N PHE A 118 18.68 -13.07 -6.98
CA PHE A 118 17.70 -13.80 -6.15
C PHE A 118 18.24 -15.18 -5.68
N ASN A 119 18.87 -15.25 -4.51
CA ASN A 119 19.63 -16.43 -4.05
C ASN A 119 19.71 -16.58 -2.52
N GLY A 120 20.57 -17.49 -2.05
CA GLY A 120 20.98 -17.54 -0.64
C GLY A 120 20.03 -18.31 0.28
N VAL A 121 19.04 -19.02 -0.27
CA VAL A 121 18.17 -19.92 0.48
C VAL A 121 18.53 -21.38 0.19
N GLY A 122 18.92 -22.12 1.24
CA GLY A 122 19.35 -23.51 1.13
C GLY A 122 18.27 -24.44 0.53
N GLY A 123 18.69 -25.36 -0.33
CA GLY A 123 17.80 -26.32 -0.99
C GLY A 123 16.88 -25.71 -2.06
N ARG A 124 17.04 -24.42 -2.40
CA ARG A 124 16.27 -23.72 -3.43
C ARG A 124 17.19 -23.23 -4.56
N VAL A 125 16.62 -23.06 -5.75
CA VAL A 125 17.35 -22.51 -6.90
C VAL A 125 17.82 -21.09 -6.56
N SER A 126 19.06 -20.79 -6.93
CA SER A 126 19.69 -19.48 -6.74
C SER A 126 20.01 -18.85 -8.09
N SER A 127 19.68 -17.57 -8.22
CA SER A 127 20.03 -16.73 -9.36
C SER A 127 21.28 -15.91 -9.05
N ARG A 128 22.15 -15.76 -10.06
CA ARG A 128 23.18 -14.72 -10.08
C ARG A 128 22.51 -13.34 -10.23
N PRO A 129 23.20 -12.23 -9.89
CA PRO A 129 22.67 -10.91 -10.19
C PRO A 129 22.40 -10.76 -11.70
N PRO A 130 21.31 -10.09 -12.10
CA PRO A 130 20.98 -9.90 -13.51
C PRO A 130 22.04 -9.04 -14.20
N ARG A 131 22.28 -9.31 -15.48
CA ARG A 131 23.09 -8.41 -16.35
C ARG A 131 22.27 -7.76 -17.45
N HIS A 132 21.08 -8.27 -17.74
CA HIS A 132 20.21 -7.77 -18.82
C HIS A 132 18.86 -7.31 -18.28
N PHE A 133 18.21 -6.36 -18.96
CA PHE A 133 16.96 -5.74 -18.53
C PHE A 133 15.84 -6.77 -18.31
N ARG A 134 15.72 -7.74 -19.21
CA ARG A 134 14.74 -8.84 -19.09
C ARG A 134 15.05 -9.78 -17.93
N GLU A 135 16.33 -10.01 -17.62
CA GLU A 135 16.72 -10.82 -16.45
C GLU A 135 16.34 -10.09 -15.15
N ALA A 136 16.57 -8.78 -15.07
CA ALA A 136 16.21 -7.97 -13.91
C ALA A 136 14.71 -8.01 -13.64
N LEU A 137 13.87 -7.71 -14.64
CA LEU A 137 12.40 -7.77 -14.53
C LEU A 137 11.89 -9.19 -14.18
N GLY A 138 12.52 -10.23 -14.73
CA GLY A 138 12.20 -11.62 -14.42
C GLY A 138 12.48 -11.98 -12.96
N GLN A 139 13.65 -11.59 -12.44
CA GLN A 139 13.99 -11.78 -11.03
C GLN A 139 13.06 -10.99 -10.10
N MET A 140 12.69 -9.74 -10.47
CA MET A 140 11.73 -8.93 -9.71
C MET A 140 10.35 -9.59 -9.63
N SER A 141 9.83 -10.11 -10.75
CA SER A 141 8.54 -10.80 -10.78
C SER A 141 8.53 -12.02 -9.85
N ASN A 142 9.60 -12.83 -9.92
CA ASN A 142 9.75 -14.01 -9.06
C ASN A 142 9.88 -13.63 -7.59
N PHE A 143 10.66 -12.58 -7.29
CA PHE A 143 10.87 -12.08 -5.95
C PHE A 143 9.56 -11.63 -5.31
N LEU A 144 8.81 -10.74 -5.97
CA LEU A 144 7.55 -10.22 -5.46
C LEU A 144 6.50 -11.32 -5.30
N GLY A 145 6.41 -12.23 -6.27
CA GLY A 145 5.49 -13.36 -6.20
C GLY A 145 5.80 -14.32 -5.04
N ILE A 146 7.07 -14.62 -4.81
CA ILE A 146 7.47 -15.51 -3.71
C ILE A 146 7.29 -14.84 -2.34
N LEU A 147 7.67 -13.57 -2.19
CA LEU A 147 7.55 -12.90 -0.90
C LEU A 147 6.12 -12.58 -0.49
N GLN A 148 5.19 -12.50 -1.43
CA GLN A 148 3.76 -12.52 -1.13
C GLN A 148 3.32 -13.78 -0.34
N SER A 149 4.09 -14.88 -0.39
CA SER A 149 3.79 -16.08 0.41
C SER A 149 4.42 -16.07 1.81
N GLU A 150 5.31 -15.13 2.10
CA GLU A 150 5.92 -14.93 3.41
C GLU A 150 5.37 -13.70 4.14
N TRP A 151 4.51 -12.89 3.50
CA TRP A 151 3.91 -11.66 4.02
C TRP A 151 2.43 -11.56 3.63
N ALA A 152 1.60 -10.96 4.48
CA ALA A 152 0.16 -10.90 4.22
C ALA A 152 -0.24 -9.85 3.17
N GLY A 153 0.40 -8.68 3.25
CA GLY A 153 0.05 -7.47 2.50
C GLY A 153 1.01 -7.16 1.37
N ALA A 154 1.10 -5.87 1.04
CA ALA A 154 1.81 -5.38 -0.15
C ALA A 154 3.32 -5.59 -0.11
N GLN A 155 3.87 -5.86 -1.30
CA GLN A 155 5.30 -5.99 -1.59
C GLN A 155 5.73 -4.85 -2.50
N ALA A 156 6.68 -4.02 -2.07
CA ALA A 156 7.04 -2.80 -2.82
C ALA A 156 8.52 -2.73 -3.21
N PHE A 157 8.78 -2.10 -4.37
CA PHE A 157 10.09 -1.60 -4.74
C PHE A 157 10.03 -0.09 -4.96
N SER A 158 11.05 0.64 -4.50
CA SER A 158 11.22 2.05 -4.85
C SER A 158 12.32 2.25 -5.88
N SER A 159 12.32 3.42 -6.54
CA SER A 159 13.29 3.80 -7.57
C SER A 159 13.37 2.80 -8.72
N PHE A 160 12.20 2.32 -9.17
CA PHE A 160 12.06 1.26 -10.16
C PHE A 160 12.73 1.64 -11.49
N ASP A 161 12.46 2.84 -11.98
CA ASP A 161 12.99 3.39 -13.22
C ASP A 161 14.48 3.71 -13.10
N THR A 162 14.92 4.39 -12.04
CA THR A 162 16.34 4.72 -11.82
C THR A 162 17.22 3.48 -11.74
N TYR A 163 16.82 2.46 -10.97
CA TYR A 163 17.62 1.25 -10.81
C TYR A 163 17.66 0.36 -12.07
N LEU A 164 16.64 0.42 -12.93
CA LEU A 164 16.56 -0.39 -14.14
C LEU A 164 17.14 0.27 -15.40
N ALA A 165 17.22 1.60 -15.43
CA ALA A 165 17.73 2.36 -16.58
C ALA A 165 19.14 1.94 -17.07
N PRO A 166 20.12 1.62 -16.20
CA PRO A 166 21.44 1.15 -16.63
C PRO A 166 21.40 -0.12 -17.48
N TYR A 167 20.44 -1.01 -17.25
CA TYR A 167 20.29 -2.25 -18.02
C TYR A 167 19.75 -2.00 -19.43
N VAL A 168 18.85 -1.02 -19.58
CA VAL A 168 18.35 -0.58 -20.90
C VAL A 168 19.50 0.03 -21.72
N PHE A 169 20.38 0.80 -21.05
CA PHE A 169 21.57 1.37 -21.69
C PHE A 169 22.53 0.28 -22.13
N TYR A 170 22.82 -0.68 -21.23
CA TYR A 170 23.72 -1.79 -21.48
C TYR A 170 23.29 -2.63 -22.69
N ASP A 171 22.01 -2.95 -22.75
CA ASP A 171 21.40 -3.79 -23.78
C ASP A 171 21.12 -3.01 -25.09
N GLN A 172 21.32 -1.69 -25.09
CA GLN A 172 20.97 -0.76 -26.18
C GLN A 172 19.53 -0.94 -26.70
N LEU A 173 18.59 -1.17 -25.79
CA LEU A 173 17.21 -1.44 -26.15
C LEU A 173 16.54 -0.19 -26.71
N ASN A 174 15.82 -0.37 -27.82
CA ASN A 174 14.89 0.65 -28.29
C ASN A 174 13.55 0.56 -27.54
N PHE A 175 12.71 1.59 -27.71
CA PHE A 175 11.40 1.69 -27.06
C PHE A 175 10.52 0.43 -27.24
N LYS A 176 10.50 -0.18 -28.44
CA LYS A 176 9.68 -1.35 -28.72
C LYS A 176 10.10 -2.55 -27.88
N GLU A 177 11.40 -2.71 -27.62
CA GLU A 177 11.94 -3.78 -26.81
C GLU A 177 11.70 -3.55 -25.32
N VAL A 178 11.90 -2.31 -24.85
CA VAL A 178 11.56 -1.90 -23.47
C VAL A 178 10.08 -2.14 -23.19
N LYS A 179 9.18 -1.68 -24.08
CA LYS A 179 7.73 -1.88 -23.96
C LYS A 179 7.33 -3.35 -23.92
N LYS A 180 7.95 -4.21 -24.74
CA LYS A 180 7.69 -5.66 -24.69
C LYS A 180 8.12 -6.29 -23.37
N ALA A 181 9.27 -5.88 -22.83
CA ALA A 181 9.78 -6.42 -21.57
C ALA A 181 8.94 -5.93 -20.37
N ILE A 182 8.57 -4.65 -20.34
CA ILE A 182 7.66 -4.09 -19.33
C ILE A 182 6.28 -4.73 -19.42
N ARG A 183 5.74 -4.94 -20.63
CA ARG A 183 4.48 -5.68 -20.81
C ARG A 183 4.55 -7.06 -20.18
N GLN A 184 5.61 -7.83 -20.48
CA GLN A 184 5.79 -9.14 -19.87
C GLN A 184 5.82 -9.08 -18.34
N PHE A 185 6.53 -8.09 -17.76
CA PHE A 185 6.57 -7.87 -16.32
C PHE A 185 5.19 -7.59 -15.72
N VAL A 186 4.42 -6.67 -16.30
CA VAL A 186 3.06 -6.33 -15.84
C VAL A 186 2.14 -7.55 -15.93
N TYR A 187 2.16 -8.30 -17.02
CA TYR A 187 1.33 -9.51 -17.16
C TYR A 187 1.69 -10.58 -16.11
N ASN A 188 2.99 -10.79 -15.84
CA ASN A 188 3.42 -11.75 -14.82
C ASN A 188 2.91 -11.41 -13.42
N LEU A 189 2.68 -10.12 -13.12
CA LEU A 189 2.16 -9.67 -11.83
C LEU A 189 0.63 -9.64 -11.76
N ASN A 190 -0.08 -9.75 -12.89
CA ASN A 190 -1.55 -9.69 -12.92
C ASN A 190 -2.23 -11.02 -13.25
N VAL A 191 -1.50 -12.01 -13.75
CA VAL A 191 -2.03 -13.36 -13.97
C VAL A 191 -1.78 -14.20 -12.72
N PRO A 192 -2.82 -14.50 -11.92
CA PRO A 192 -2.64 -15.19 -10.65
C PRO A 192 -2.13 -16.61 -10.86
N ALA A 193 -1.07 -16.98 -10.14
CA ALA A 193 -0.55 -18.34 -10.09
C ALA A 193 -1.30 -19.16 -9.01
N ARG A 194 -0.59 -20.08 -8.36
CA ARG A 194 -1.13 -21.07 -7.40
C ARG A 194 -1.87 -20.46 -6.19
N TRP A 195 -1.63 -19.19 -5.87
CA TRP A 195 -2.19 -18.52 -4.70
C TRP A 195 -3.63 -18.03 -4.88
N GLY A 196 -4.21 -18.09 -6.09
CA GLY A 196 -5.60 -17.67 -6.33
C GLY A 196 -5.83 -16.16 -6.30
N GLN A 197 -4.78 -15.37 -6.07
CA GLN A 197 -4.76 -13.91 -6.17
C GLN A 197 -3.43 -13.45 -6.76
N SER A 198 -3.47 -12.30 -7.45
CA SER A 198 -2.26 -11.63 -7.93
C SER A 198 -1.53 -10.99 -6.74
N PRO A 199 -0.19 -11.00 -6.70
CA PRO A 199 0.55 -10.41 -5.60
C PRO A 199 0.27 -8.91 -5.53
N PHE A 200 -0.01 -8.43 -4.33
CA PHE A 200 -0.25 -7.02 -4.09
C PHE A 200 1.09 -6.30 -4.20
N THR A 201 1.32 -5.61 -5.32
CA THR A 201 2.63 -5.02 -5.61
C THR A 201 2.55 -3.53 -5.88
N ASN A 202 3.56 -2.80 -5.40
CA ASN A 202 3.73 -1.37 -5.58
C ASN A 202 5.11 -1.07 -6.18
N ILE A 203 5.18 -0.08 -7.06
CA ILE A 203 6.44 0.51 -7.52
C ILE A 203 6.43 2.02 -7.33
N THR A 204 7.57 2.59 -6.95
CA THR A 204 7.80 4.05 -7.01
C THR A 204 8.59 4.38 -8.25
N LEU A 205 8.11 5.38 -9.00
CA LEU A 205 8.79 5.96 -10.15
C LEU A 205 9.35 7.32 -9.74
N ASP A 206 10.66 7.48 -9.89
CA ASP A 206 11.34 8.71 -9.50
C ASP A 206 11.18 9.81 -10.55
N ILE A 207 11.04 9.43 -11.83
CA ILE A 207 10.91 10.30 -13.02
C ILE A 207 12.19 11.08 -13.31
N THR A 208 12.72 11.79 -12.33
CA THR A 208 14.03 12.45 -12.29
C THR A 208 14.94 11.69 -11.35
N VAL A 209 16.25 11.62 -11.64
CA VAL A 209 17.18 10.87 -10.76
C VAL A 209 17.26 11.56 -9.38
N PRO A 210 16.91 10.87 -8.28
CA PRO A 210 16.95 11.45 -6.94
C PRO A 210 18.37 11.89 -6.55
N GLU A 211 18.48 13.02 -5.84
CA GLU A 211 19.76 13.60 -5.42
C GLU A 211 20.66 12.61 -4.69
N ASP A 212 20.09 11.78 -3.82
CA ASP A 212 20.80 10.75 -3.06
C ASP A 212 21.34 9.62 -3.95
N LEU A 213 20.79 9.41 -5.14
CA LEU A 213 21.20 8.38 -6.10
C LEU A 213 22.10 8.91 -7.22
N GLN A 214 22.06 10.19 -7.59
CA GLN A 214 22.75 10.75 -8.76
C GLN A 214 24.24 10.38 -8.86
N SER A 215 24.96 10.39 -7.74
CA SER A 215 26.40 10.10 -7.65
C SER A 215 26.72 8.63 -7.41
N GLN A 216 25.72 7.79 -7.18
CA GLN A 216 25.93 6.36 -6.95
C GLN A 216 26.06 5.60 -8.27
N PHE A 217 26.83 4.51 -8.25
CA PHE A 217 27.00 3.65 -9.41
C PHE A 217 26.00 2.48 -9.40
N PRO A 218 25.58 1.99 -10.58
CA PRO A 218 24.79 0.76 -10.68
C PRO A 218 25.63 -0.46 -10.29
N GLY A 219 25.16 -1.24 -9.32
CA GLY A 219 25.91 -2.35 -8.71
C GLY A 219 25.68 -3.72 -9.36
N TYR A 220 26.73 -4.55 -9.36
CA TYR A 220 26.72 -5.98 -9.70
C TYR A 220 27.76 -6.70 -8.83
N ASN A 221 27.34 -7.52 -7.87
CA ASN A 221 28.21 -8.17 -6.88
C ASN A 221 29.20 -7.20 -6.21
N ASP A 222 28.71 -6.06 -5.74
CA ASP A 222 29.48 -4.98 -5.10
C ASP A 222 30.54 -4.31 -6.01
N LEU A 223 30.49 -4.60 -7.31
CA LEU A 223 31.27 -3.96 -8.36
C LEU A 223 30.36 -3.07 -9.23
N HIS A 224 30.97 -2.26 -10.09
CA HIS A 224 30.24 -1.53 -11.11
C HIS A 224 29.54 -2.51 -12.08
N LEU A 225 28.30 -2.22 -12.50
CA LEU A 225 27.57 -3.04 -13.49
C LEU A 225 28.36 -3.22 -14.79
N PHE A 226 29.13 -2.19 -15.16
CA PHE A 226 30.01 -2.17 -16.34
C PHE A 226 31.46 -2.58 -16.05
N LYS A 227 31.74 -3.18 -14.89
CA LYS A 227 33.08 -3.66 -14.58
C LYS A 227 33.53 -4.68 -15.63
N ASP A 228 34.74 -4.48 -16.15
CA ASP A 228 35.37 -5.30 -17.19
C ASP A 228 34.59 -5.37 -18.51
N ILE A 229 33.73 -4.37 -18.78
CA ILE A 229 33.00 -4.27 -20.04
C ILE A 229 33.72 -3.32 -21.01
N ASN A 230 34.29 -3.91 -22.06
CA ASN A 230 34.98 -3.18 -23.12
C ASN A 230 34.08 -3.09 -24.36
N ARG A 231 33.27 -2.03 -24.43
CA ARG A 231 32.33 -1.75 -25.53
C ARG A 231 32.46 -0.30 -25.99
N ASP A 232 33.21 -0.10 -27.07
CA ASP A 232 33.52 1.24 -27.61
C ASP A 232 32.27 2.04 -27.99
N ASP A 233 31.24 1.36 -28.48
CA ASP A 233 29.95 1.94 -28.83
C ASP A 233 29.19 2.46 -27.60
N LEU A 234 29.22 1.73 -26.48
CA LEU A 234 28.65 2.21 -25.22
C LEU A 234 29.47 3.36 -24.65
N LEU A 235 30.81 3.29 -24.72
CA LEU A 235 31.68 4.35 -24.21
C LEU A 235 31.49 5.65 -24.99
N GLN A 236 31.37 5.59 -26.31
CA GLN A 236 31.07 6.76 -27.15
C GLN A 236 29.70 7.37 -26.79
N LYS A 237 28.68 6.53 -26.60
CA LYS A 237 27.35 6.98 -26.16
C LYS A 237 27.42 7.63 -24.78
N ALA A 238 28.21 7.09 -23.85
CA ALA A 238 28.44 7.68 -22.54
C ALA A 238 29.15 9.04 -22.63
N GLN A 239 30.23 9.12 -23.42
CA GLN A 239 31.00 10.35 -23.65
C GLN A 239 30.20 11.46 -24.34
N SER A 240 29.20 11.10 -25.16
CA SER A 240 28.27 12.09 -25.73
C SER A 240 27.34 12.73 -24.68
N ARG A 241 27.18 12.09 -23.50
CA ARG A 241 26.39 12.61 -22.38
C ARG A 241 27.26 13.41 -21.41
N ASP A 242 28.47 12.93 -21.14
CA ASP A 242 29.44 13.61 -20.28
C ASP A 242 30.86 13.32 -20.80
N MET A 243 31.54 14.36 -21.32
CA MET A 243 32.91 14.26 -21.85
C MET A 243 33.94 13.88 -20.77
N GLY A 244 33.59 13.97 -19.49
CA GLY A 244 34.42 13.54 -18.37
C GLY A 244 34.54 12.02 -18.23
N ILE A 245 33.69 11.24 -18.90
CA ILE A 245 33.68 9.78 -18.84
C ILE A 245 34.87 9.20 -19.63
N ARG A 246 35.77 8.52 -18.94
CA ARG A 246 36.96 7.85 -19.50
C ARG A 246 36.76 6.35 -19.66
N SER A 247 35.91 5.77 -18.82
CA SER A 247 35.50 4.38 -18.85
C SER A 247 34.02 4.26 -18.47
N LEU A 248 33.38 3.13 -18.82
CA LEU A 248 31.99 2.89 -18.42
C LEU A 248 31.82 2.81 -16.89
N GLU A 249 32.89 2.57 -16.12
CA GLU A 249 32.89 2.58 -14.66
C GLU A 249 32.78 4.00 -14.06
N ASP A 250 32.93 5.06 -14.88
CA ASP A 250 32.72 6.45 -14.44
C ASP A 250 31.22 6.83 -14.45
N MET A 251 30.34 5.98 -14.99
CA MET A 251 28.92 6.27 -15.13
C MET A 251 28.13 6.04 -13.84
N THR A 252 27.59 7.09 -13.27
CA THR A 252 26.62 7.04 -12.16
C THR A 252 25.16 7.15 -12.63
N PHE A 253 24.17 6.99 -11.73
CA PHE A 253 22.74 7.01 -12.08
C PHE A 253 22.30 8.28 -12.84
N LYS A 254 22.92 9.45 -12.59
CA LYS A 254 22.62 10.71 -13.30
C LYS A 254 22.73 10.61 -14.82
N HIS A 255 23.49 9.65 -15.34
CA HIS A 255 23.72 9.53 -16.78
C HIS A 255 22.65 8.71 -17.52
N PHE A 256 21.64 8.14 -16.83
CA PHE A 256 20.67 7.19 -17.42
C PHE A 256 19.24 7.74 -17.54
N GLU A 257 19.02 9.04 -17.38
CA GLU A 257 17.71 9.67 -17.57
C GLU A 257 17.02 9.35 -18.91
N PRO A 258 17.72 9.29 -20.07
CA PRO A 258 17.07 8.91 -21.33
C PRO A 258 16.47 7.50 -21.29
N GLU A 259 17.09 6.58 -20.54
CA GLU A 259 16.58 5.23 -20.36
C GLU A 259 15.44 5.16 -19.33
N MET A 260 15.45 6.01 -18.30
CA MET A 260 14.31 6.19 -17.40
C MET A 260 13.07 6.68 -18.15
N GLU A 261 13.22 7.65 -19.06
CA GLU A 261 12.13 8.13 -19.94
C GLU A 261 11.49 6.96 -20.70
N LEU A 262 12.30 6.08 -21.31
CA LEU A 262 11.80 4.91 -22.05
C LEU A 262 11.01 3.94 -21.15
N ILE A 263 11.52 3.66 -19.94
CA ILE A 263 10.86 2.76 -18.98
C ILE A 263 9.51 3.34 -18.55
N ASN A 264 9.49 4.61 -18.16
CA ASN A 264 8.30 5.28 -17.65
C ASN A 264 7.19 5.36 -18.71
N ILE A 265 7.52 5.81 -19.92
CA ILE A 265 6.55 5.85 -21.03
C ILE A 265 6.05 4.45 -21.37
N ALA A 266 6.94 3.46 -21.47
CA ALA A 266 6.57 2.09 -21.77
C ALA A 266 5.60 1.50 -20.73
N TYR A 267 5.87 1.76 -19.44
CA TYR A 267 5.02 1.31 -18.35
C TYR A 267 3.62 1.94 -18.41
N TYR A 268 3.53 3.26 -18.57
CA TYR A 268 2.23 3.93 -18.64
C TYR A 268 1.45 3.60 -19.91
N GLU A 269 2.11 3.41 -21.05
CA GLU A 269 1.42 2.93 -22.25
C GLU A 269 0.82 1.53 -22.03
N VAL A 270 1.56 0.59 -21.42
CA VAL A 270 1.04 -0.75 -21.09
C VAL A 270 -0.13 -0.67 -20.12
N MET A 271 -0.03 0.13 -19.07
CA MET A 271 -1.12 0.31 -18.10
C MET A 271 -2.37 0.98 -18.72
N THR A 272 -2.20 1.80 -19.76
CA THR A 272 -3.30 2.49 -20.47
C THR A 272 -3.98 1.61 -21.51
N GLU A 273 -3.21 0.73 -22.14
CA GLU A 273 -3.70 -0.28 -23.09
C GLU A 273 -4.59 -1.31 -22.40
N GLY A 274 -4.16 -1.80 -21.22
CA GLY A 274 -4.84 -2.87 -20.51
C GLY A 274 -4.55 -4.26 -21.10
N ASP A 275 -5.37 -5.25 -20.71
CA ASP A 275 -5.26 -6.63 -21.19
C ASP A 275 -5.73 -6.79 -22.65
N SER A 276 -5.87 -8.03 -23.14
CA SER A 276 -6.32 -8.31 -24.51
C SER A 276 -7.72 -7.76 -24.86
N THR A 277 -8.52 -7.41 -23.85
CA THR A 277 -9.86 -6.81 -23.97
C THR A 277 -9.89 -5.34 -23.55
N GLY A 278 -8.73 -4.77 -23.19
CA GLY A 278 -8.63 -3.41 -22.67
C GLY A 278 -9.04 -3.28 -21.20
N GLN A 279 -9.13 -4.38 -20.44
CA GLN A 279 -9.33 -4.32 -18.99
C GLN A 279 -8.07 -3.73 -18.33
N PRO A 280 -8.23 -2.86 -17.32
CA PRO A 280 -7.10 -2.26 -16.62
C PRO A 280 -6.28 -3.33 -15.89
N PHE A 281 -4.96 -3.13 -15.84
CA PHE A 281 -4.13 -3.87 -14.90
C PHE A 281 -4.24 -3.27 -13.50
N THR A 282 -4.29 -4.14 -12.49
CA THR A 282 -4.35 -3.72 -11.09
C THR A 282 -2.94 -3.45 -10.54
N PHE A 283 -1.95 -4.23 -10.98
CA PHE A 283 -0.60 -4.26 -10.42
C PHE A 283 0.52 -4.10 -11.47
N PRO A 284 1.75 -3.78 -11.06
CA PRO A 284 2.04 -3.12 -9.79
C PRO A 284 1.39 -1.74 -9.78
N ILE A 285 1.04 -1.23 -8.61
CA ILE A 285 0.46 0.11 -8.46
C ILE A 285 1.60 1.14 -8.53
N PRO A 286 1.54 2.11 -9.46
CA PRO A 286 2.58 3.14 -9.57
C PRO A 286 2.35 4.28 -8.59
N THR A 287 3.40 4.67 -7.89
CA THR A 287 3.49 5.91 -7.11
C THR A 287 4.45 6.86 -7.82
N VAL A 288 3.99 8.08 -8.08
CA VAL A 288 4.78 9.15 -8.69
C VAL A 288 5.04 10.21 -7.63
N ASN A 289 6.32 10.50 -7.41
CA ASN A 289 6.72 11.61 -6.55
C ASN A 289 6.63 12.90 -7.34
N ILE A 290 5.87 13.87 -6.85
CA ILE A 290 5.80 15.20 -7.46
C ILE A 290 6.56 16.19 -6.59
N THR A 291 7.71 16.61 -7.09
CA THR A 291 8.63 17.59 -6.51
C THR A 291 8.59 18.91 -7.29
N ASP A 292 9.24 19.95 -6.77
CA ASP A 292 9.26 21.28 -7.42
C ASP A 292 9.94 21.27 -8.81
N ASP A 293 10.83 20.30 -9.06
CA ASP A 293 11.55 20.12 -10.32
C ASP A 293 10.86 19.17 -11.31
N PHE A 294 9.65 18.68 -11.00
CA PHE A 294 8.90 17.81 -11.90
C PHE A 294 8.58 18.52 -13.23
N ASP A 295 9.07 17.97 -14.35
CA ASP A 295 8.79 18.50 -15.68
C ASP A 295 7.40 18.08 -16.19
N TRP A 296 6.46 19.00 -16.00
CA TRP A 296 5.05 18.88 -16.39
C TRP A 296 4.79 18.80 -17.89
N ASP A 297 5.75 19.20 -18.73
CA ASP A 297 5.60 19.23 -20.19
C ASP A 297 6.44 18.14 -20.88
N SER A 298 7.11 17.29 -20.09
CA SER A 298 7.82 16.11 -20.56
C SER A 298 6.90 15.09 -21.23
N LYS A 299 7.49 14.24 -22.08
CA LYS A 299 6.79 13.08 -22.66
C LYS A 299 6.34 12.09 -21.60
N VAL A 300 7.11 11.97 -20.51
CA VAL A 300 6.78 11.12 -19.36
C VAL A 300 5.53 11.65 -18.66
N ALA A 301 5.47 12.94 -18.34
CA ALA A 301 4.29 13.58 -17.76
C ALA A 301 3.05 13.37 -18.64
N ARG A 302 3.19 13.55 -19.96
CA ARG A 302 2.10 13.26 -20.90
C ARG A 302 1.58 11.82 -20.77
N ALA A 303 2.46 10.82 -20.76
CA ALA A 303 2.06 9.41 -20.60
C ALA A 303 1.39 9.14 -19.25
N ILE A 304 1.91 9.72 -18.15
CA ILE A 304 1.31 9.65 -16.81
C ILE A 304 -0.12 10.20 -16.83
N PHE A 305 -0.34 11.39 -17.39
CA PHE A 305 -1.64 12.05 -17.36
C PHE A 305 -2.63 11.50 -18.39
N GLU A 306 -2.18 10.93 -19.51
CA GLU A 306 -3.02 10.14 -20.41
C GLU A 306 -3.59 8.90 -19.69
N ASN A 307 -2.75 8.19 -18.95
CA ASN A 307 -3.20 7.07 -18.11
C ASN A 307 -4.12 7.54 -16.98
N THR A 308 -3.74 8.60 -16.29
CA THR A 308 -4.47 9.10 -15.11
C THR A 308 -5.86 9.59 -15.50
N ALA A 309 -5.99 10.31 -16.61
CA ALA A 309 -7.28 10.78 -17.11
C ALA A 309 -8.22 9.62 -17.47
N LYS A 310 -7.69 8.54 -18.07
CA LYS A 310 -8.48 7.40 -18.57
C LYS A 310 -8.75 6.32 -17.51
N VAL A 311 -7.71 5.87 -16.84
CA VAL A 311 -7.74 4.71 -15.92
C VAL A 311 -7.54 5.18 -14.48
N GLY A 312 -6.65 6.15 -14.25
CA GLY A 312 -6.36 6.66 -12.91
C GLY A 312 -5.38 5.80 -12.12
N SER A 313 -4.40 5.13 -12.75
CA SER A 313 -3.55 4.13 -12.07
C SER A 313 -2.70 4.74 -10.94
N SER A 314 -2.18 5.94 -11.14
CA SER A 314 -1.16 6.57 -10.28
C SER A 314 -1.67 7.03 -8.92
N TYR A 315 -0.81 6.85 -7.93
CA TYR A 315 -0.78 7.66 -6.72
C TYR A 315 0.19 8.81 -6.94
N PHE A 316 -0.22 10.01 -6.56
CA PHE A 316 0.64 11.18 -6.57
C PHE A 316 1.04 11.51 -5.14
N GLN A 317 2.32 11.38 -4.84
CA GLN A 317 2.89 11.85 -3.58
C GLN A 317 3.22 13.33 -3.74
N ASN A 318 2.63 14.15 -2.87
CA ASN A 318 2.79 15.60 -2.91
C ASN A 318 4.03 16.00 -2.10
N PHE A 319 5.09 16.43 -2.77
CA PHE A 319 6.24 17.10 -2.16
C PHE A 319 6.33 18.59 -2.53
N VAL A 320 5.23 19.17 -3.02
CA VAL A 320 5.15 20.60 -3.36
C VAL A 320 4.39 21.34 -2.25
N GLY A 321 3.06 21.18 -2.19
CA GLY A 321 2.23 21.85 -1.20
C GLY A 321 2.43 21.34 0.22
N SER A 322 2.80 20.05 0.38
CA SER A 322 3.05 19.46 1.70
C SER A 322 4.20 20.12 2.46
N GLN A 323 5.18 20.70 1.75
CA GLN A 323 6.38 21.30 2.32
C GLN A 323 6.11 22.65 2.99
N PHE A 324 4.91 23.21 2.83
CA PHE A 324 4.57 24.53 3.35
C PHE A 324 3.25 24.51 4.13
N THR A 325 3.20 25.29 5.20
CA THR A 325 1.96 25.71 5.86
C THR A 325 1.56 27.08 5.36
N VAL A 326 0.29 27.24 5.02
CA VAL A 326 -0.28 28.53 4.62
C VAL A 326 -0.95 29.15 5.83
N ASP A 327 -0.54 30.36 6.18
CA ASP A 327 -1.21 31.13 7.22
C ASP A 327 -2.66 31.43 6.77
N PRO A 328 -3.68 31.07 7.55
CA PRO A 328 -5.08 31.14 7.10
C PRO A 328 -5.53 32.57 6.83
N VAL A 329 -4.92 33.57 7.49
CA VAL A 329 -5.30 34.98 7.41
C VAL A 329 -4.43 35.73 6.39
N THR A 330 -3.11 35.61 6.51
CA THR A 330 -2.15 36.37 5.68
C THR A 330 -1.85 35.69 4.34
N LYS A 331 -2.21 34.41 4.20
CA LYS A 331 -1.88 33.53 3.06
C LYS A 331 -0.38 33.35 2.83
N GLU A 332 0.45 33.73 3.80
CA GLU A 332 1.89 33.54 3.75
C GLU A 332 2.25 32.05 3.79
N ARG A 333 3.16 31.61 2.90
CA ARG A 333 3.71 30.25 2.91
C ARG A 333 4.92 30.19 3.84
N LYS A 334 4.85 29.35 4.86
CA LYS A 334 5.95 29.06 5.79
C LYS A 334 6.37 27.59 5.64
N PRO A 335 7.65 27.23 5.78
CA PRO A 335 8.07 25.83 5.77
C PRO A 335 7.29 25.02 6.81
N ASN A 336 6.78 23.87 6.42
CA ASN A 336 6.04 22.97 7.29
C ASN A 336 7.04 22.12 8.11
N PRO A 337 7.16 22.32 9.44
CA PRO A 337 8.12 21.57 10.26
C PRO A 337 7.77 20.07 10.38
N GLU A 338 6.52 19.71 10.12
CA GLU A 338 6.03 18.33 10.15
C GLU A 338 6.17 17.64 8.77
N ALA A 339 6.49 18.38 7.71
CA ALA A 339 6.63 17.80 6.37
C ALA A 339 7.89 16.97 6.24
N TYR A 340 7.78 15.91 5.45
CA TYR A 340 8.92 15.14 5.04
C TYR A 340 9.58 15.75 3.80
N SER A 341 10.90 15.87 3.79
CA SER A 341 11.61 16.33 2.59
C SER A 341 11.62 15.26 1.48
N PRO A 342 11.69 15.66 0.19
CA PRO A 342 11.69 14.75 -0.97
C PRO A 342 12.71 13.59 -0.90
N GLY A 343 13.87 13.79 -0.27
CA GLY A 343 14.89 12.75 -0.06
C GLY A 343 14.76 11.96 1.24
N ALA A 344 13.81 12.33 2.11
CA ALA A 344 13.60 11.71 3.42
C ALA A 344 12.44 10.70 3.46
N VAL A 345 11.78 10.42 2.32
CA VAL A 345 10.70 9.42 2.24
C VAL A 345 10.84 8.59 0.99
N ARG A 346 10.68 7.28 1.15
CA ARG A 346 10.37 6.37 0.05
C ARG A 346 9.06 5.68 0.35
N SER A 347 8.18 5.59 -0.64
CA SER A 347 6.89 4.92 -0.51
C SER A 347 7.09 3.40 -0.56
N MET A 348 6.96 2.72 0.58
CA MET A 348 7.32 1.30 0.72
C MET A 348 6.10 0.36 0.83
N CYS A 349 4.88 0.90 0.73
CA CYS A 349 3.59 0.20 0.66
C CYS A 349 2.56 1.16 0.03
N CYS A 350 1.29 0.77 -0.11
CA CYS A 350 0.26 1.55 -0.80
C CYS A 350 0.14 3.03 -0.38
N ARG A 351 0.47 3.36 0.88
CA ARG A 351 0.35 4.70 1.47
C ARG A 351 1.39 5.01 2.56
N LEU A 352 2.22 4.04 2.95
CA LEU A 352 3.08 4.14 4.13
C LEU A 352 4.19 5.18 3.91
N GLN A 353 4.20 6.22 4.75
CA GLN A 353 5.27 7.22 4.83
C GLN A 353 6.24 6.88 5.95
N LEU A 354 7.51 7.20 5.71
CA LEU A 354 8.62 6.95 6.62
C LEU A 354 9.17 8.28 7.12
N ASP A 355 9.26 8.45 8.44
CA ASP A 355 10.10 9.49 9.01
C ASP A 355 11.56 9.00 9.09
N LEU A 356 12.38 9.38 8.11
CA LEU A 356 13.81 9.05 8.16
C LEU A 356 14.54 9.73 9.33
N ARG A 357 14.02 10.80 9.94
CA ARG A 357 14.63 11.43 11.13
C ARG A 357 14.64 10.48 12.32
N GLU A 358 13.56 9.73 12.51
CA GLU A 358 13.44 8.73 13.58
C GLU A 358 14.35 7.52 13.32
N LEU A 359 14.54 7.12 12.06
CA LEU A 359 15.47 6.07 11.68
C LEU A 359 16.94 6.51 11.83
N LEU A 360 17.26 7.77 11.53
CA LEU A 360 18.58 8.39 11.70
C LEU A 360 18.98 8.49 13.17
N LYS A 361 18.04 8.81 14.07
CA LYS A 361 18.28 8.83 15.53
C LYS A 361 18.76 7.48 16.08
N ARG A 362 18.43 6.37 15.40
CA ARG A 362 18.85 5.00 15.78
C ARG A 362 20.24 4.60 15.25
N GLY A 363 21.01 5.54 14.72
CA GLY A 363 22.43 5.35 14.36
C GLY A 363 22.67 4.53 13.10
N ASN A 364 21.63 4.29 12.28
CA ASN A 364 21.83 3.74 10.94
C ASN A 364 22.11 4.88 9.97
N GLY A 365 23.13 4.72 9.12
CA GLY A 365 23.26 5.58 7.94
C GLY A 365 21.97 5.55 7.13
N LEU A 366 21.64 6.67 6.47
CA LEU A 366 20.44 6.86 5.64
C LEU A 366 20.23 5.74 4.60
N PHE A 367 21.33 5.07 4.25
CA PHE A 367 21.43 4.11 3.16
C PHE A 367 20.99 2.70 3.60
N GLY A 368 19.91 2.22 2.98
CA GLY A 368 19.35 0.87 3.15
C GLY A 368 18.21 0.76 4.17
N SER A 369 18.12 1.64 5.17
CA SER A 369 17.01 1.63 6.14
C SER A 369 15.68 2.08 5.54
N ALA A 370 15.72 3.04 4.59
CA ALA A 370 14.55 3.53 3.86
C ALA A 370 13.93 2.46 2.96
N GLU A 371 14.74 1.53 2.44
CA GLU A 371 14.34 0.50 1.47
C GLU A 371 13.92 -0.84 2.13
N MET A 372 14.08 -1.00 3.44
CA MET A 372 13.86 -2.25 4.18
C MET A 372 12.93 -2.01 5.38
N THR A 373 11.66 -1.81 5.10
CA THR A 373 10.68 -1.31 6.07
C THR A 373 9.25 -1.64 5.61
N GLY A 374 8.28 -1.43 6.49
CA GLY A 374 6.91 -1.83 6.30
C GLY A 374 6.17 -1.76 7.62
N SER A 375 5.15 -2.60 7.79
CA SER A 375 4.44 -2.72 9.06
C SER A 375 4.41 -4.17 9.50
N ILE A 376 4.63 -4.40 10.80
CA ILE A 376 4.52 -5.73 11.40
C ILE A 376 3.07 -6.16 11.54
N GLY A 377 2.14 -5.19 11.63
CA GLY A 377 0.73 -5.42 11.85
C GLY A 377 -0.05 -4.11 11.91
N VAL A 378 -1.34 -4.21 11.58
CA VAL A 378 -2.29 -3.10 11.67
C VAL A 378 -3.42 -3.49 12.62
N VAL A 379 -3.83 -2.57 13.49
CA VAL A 379 -5.05 -2.68 14.29
C VAL A 379 -5.90 -1.43 14.08
N THR A 380 -7.15 -1.60 13.69
CA THR A 380 -8.10 -0.49 13.48
C THR A 380 -9.13 -0.44 14.60
N LEU A 381 -9.35 0.75 15.14
CA LEU A 381 -10.34 1.00 16.18
C LEU A 381 -11.71 1.33 15.58
N ASN A 382 -12.77 0.81 16.19
CA ASN A 382 -14.14 1.08 15.78
C ASN A 382 -14.66 2.38 16.42
N MET A 383 -14.50 3.49 15.70
CA MET A 383 -14.82 4.81 16.22
C MET A 383 -16.33 5.03 16.32
N ALA A 384 -17.11 4.51 15.39
CA ALA A 384 -18.58 4.62 15.41
C ALA A 384 -19.17 4.05 16.71
N ARG A 385 -18.67 2.88 17.15
CA ARG A 385 -19.06 2.27 18.43
C ARG A 385 -18.65 3.11 19.64
N LEU A 386 -17.48 3.73 19.63
CA LEU A 386 -17.05 4.63 20.70
C LEU A 386 -18.03 5.82 20.82
N GLY A 387 -18.36 6.45 19.70
CA GLY A 387 -19.35 7.53 19.67
C GLY A 387 -20.72 7.11 20.22
N TYR A 388 -21.18 5.92 19.86
CA TYR A 388 -22.45 5.37 20.34
C TYR A 388 -22.46 5.06 21.84
N LYS A 389 -21.47 4.32 22.34
CA LYS A 389 -21.41 3.89 23.75
C LYS A 389 -21.23 5.07 24.72
N TYR A 390 -20.52 6.11 24.28
CA TYR A 390 -20.17 7.26 25.12
C TYR A 390 -20.87 8.55 24.68
N LYS A 391 -22.09 8.46 24.14
CA LYS A 391 -22.91 9.60 23.72
C LYS A 391 -22.90 10.73 24.77
N GLY A 392 -22.47 11.92 24.35
CA GLY A 392 -22.35 13.11 25.20
C GLY A 392 -21.28 13.06 26.31
N ASN A 393 -20.48 11.99 26.41
CA ASN A 393 -19.46 11.81 27.44
C ASN A 393 -18.06 11.69 26.82
N LEU A 394 -17.45 12.83 26.49
CA LEU A 394 -16.13 12.87 25.84
C LEU A 394 -15.03 12.25 26.72
N ALA A 395 -15.07 12.49 28.03
CA ALA A 395 -14.08 11.94 28.95
C ALA A 395 -14.11 10.40 28.97
N GLY A 396 -15.31 9.80 28.96
CA GLY A 396 -15.47 8.35 28.86
C GLY A 396 -15.02 7.80 27.51
N LEU A 397 -15.32 8.51 26.42
CA LEU A 397 -14.85 8.15 25.08
C LEU A 397 -13.32 8.11 25.01
N MET A 398 -12.65 9.14 25.53
CA MET A 398 -11.19 9.22 25.53
C MET A 398 -10.56 8.13 26.39
N ALA A 399 -11.14 7.82 27.56
CA ALA A 399 -10.66 6.74 28.42
C ALA A 399 -10.78 5.35 27.76
N GLU A 400 -11.87 5.09 27.03
CA GLU A 400 -12.00 3.83 26.29
C GLU A 400 -11.11 3.79 25.05
N LEU A 401 -10.98 4.91 24.32
CA LEU A 401 -10.00 5.03 23.24
C LEU A 401 -8.60 4.64 23.73
N ASP A 402 -8.21 5.16 24.90
CA ASP A 402 -6.93 4.85 25.53
C ASP A 402 -6.77 3.35 25.80
N ARG A 403 -7.79 2.70 26.36
CA ARG A 403 -7.80 1.27 26.62
C ARG A 403 -7.68 0.44 25.33
N LEU A 404 -8.41 0.83 24.27
CA LEU A 404 -8.35 0.14 22.97
C LEU A 404 -6.99 0.34 22.29
N MET A 405 -6.35 1.50 22.45
CA MET A 405 -4.98 1.73 21.99
C MET A 405 -3.97 0.84 22.75
N ASP A 406 -4.13 0.64 24.06
CA ASP A 406 -3.29 -0.26 24.84
C ASP A 406 -3.43 -1.73 24.42
N ILE A 407 -4.66 -2.17 24.14
CA ILE A 407 -4.93 -3.50 23.55
C ILE A 407 -4.23 -3.62 22.19
N SER A 408 -4.39 -2.61 21.34
CA SER A 408 -3.78 -2.58 20.00
C SER A 408 -2.27 -2.70 20.08
N ARG A 409 -1.63 -1.88 20.93
CA ARG A 409 -0.19 -1.96 21.23
C ARG A 409 0.21 -3.38 21.64
N SER A 410 -0.48 -3.95 22.63
CA SER A 410 -0.15 -5.27 23.17
C SER A 410 -0.21 -6.37 22.10
N THR A 411 -1.23 -6.35 21.24
CA THR A 411 -1.33 -7.31 20.13
C THR A 411 -0.20 -7.15 19.10
N LEU A 412 0.18 -5.92 18.77
CA LEU A 412 1.24 -5.63 17.80
C LEU A 412 2.61 -6.05 18.33
N GLU A 413 2.89 -5.83 19.62
CA GLU A 413 4.13 -6.29 20.27
C GLU A 413 4.20 -7.82 20.33
N LYS A 414 3.11 -8.49 20.69
CA LYS A 414 3.03 -9.97 20.66
C LYS A 414 3.24 -10.53 19.25
N LYS A 415 2.63 -9.90 18.24
CA LYS A 415 2.81 -10.29 16.83
C LYS A 415 4.27 -10.16 16.41
N ARG A 416 4.95 -9.07 16.80
CA ARG A 416 6.38 -8.85 16.54
C ARG A 416 7.26 -9.93 17.18
N VAL A 417 7.03 -10.25 18.44
CA VAL A 417 7.78 -11.31 19.14
C VAL A 417 7.56 -12.67 18.46
N PHE A 418 6.31 -13.00 18.12
CA PHE A 418 6.00 -14.25 17.44
C PHE A 418 6.64 -14.33 16.04
N ALA A 419 6.52 -13.29 15.23
CA ALA A 419 7.12 -13.21 13.91
C ALA A 419 8.65 -13.32 13.99
N GLN A 420 9.31 -12.66 14.94
CA GLN A 420 10.74 -12.82 15.17
C GLN A 420 11.10 -14.26 15.55
N LYS A 421 10.34 -14.90 16.45
CA LYS A 421 10.57 -16.31 16.83
C LYS A 421 10.44 -17.23 15.60
N MET A 422 9.47 -16.99 14.72
CA MET A 422 9.29 -17.78 13.50
C MET A 422 10.39 -17.51 12.46
N TYR A 423 10.83 -16.26 12.34
CA TYR A 423 11.97 -15.85 11.54
C TYR A 423 13.23 -16.60 11.97
N ASP A 424 13.55 -16.60 13.26
CA ASP A 424 14.74 -17.27 13.83
C ASP A 424 14.68 -18.79 13.65
N ARG A 425 13.47 -19.37 13.59
CA ARG A 425 13.24 -20.79 13.30
C ARG A 425 13.34 -21.14 11.82
N GLY A 426 13.46 -20.15 10.94
CA GLY A 426 13.57 -20.34 9.49
C GLY A 426 12.23 -20.48 8.76
N LEU A 427 11.12 -20.01 9.34
CA LEU A 427 9.80 -20.05 8.69
C LEU A 427 9.72 -19.10 7.46
N TYR A 428 10.50 -18.01 7.46
CA TYR A 428 10.54 -17.00 6.40
C TYR A 428 11.93 -16.91 5.77
N PRO A 429 12.39 -17.95 5.06
CA PRO A 429 13.78 -18.03 4.60
C PRO A 429 14.17 -16.95 3.59
N TYR A 430 13.26 -16.51 2.70
CA TYR A 430 13.58 -15.44 1.76
C TYR A 430 13.56 -14.07 2.44
N THR A 431 12.62 -13.86 3.36
CA THR A 431 12.61 -12.68 4.24
C THR A 431 13.92 -12.60 5.01
N ALA A 432 14.41 -13.69 5.60
CA ALA A 432 15.69 -13.71 6.30
C ALA A 432 16.89 -13.34 5.44
N ARG A 433 16.83 -13.66 4.14
CA ARG A 433 17.89 -13.35 3.19
C ARG A 433 17.95 -11.86 2.80
N TYR A 434 16.81 -11.19 2.68
CA TYR A 434 16.72 -9.81 2.14
C TYR A 434 16.30 -8.77 3.18
N LEU A 435 15.79 -9.20 4.33
CA LEU A 435 15.39 -8.36 5.45
C LEU A 435 16.05 -8.91 6.74
N PRO A 436 17.19 -8.34 7.16
CA PRO A 436 17.96 -8.88 8.29
C PRO A 436 17.31 -8.62 9.67
N PHE A 437 16.34 -7.71 9.76
CA PHE A 437 15.67 -7.35 11.01
C PHE A 437 14.30 -6.71 10.78
N PHE A 438 13.43 -6.74 11.79
CA PHE A 438 12.14 -6.04 11.79
C PHE A 438 12.16 -4.66 12.49
N ARG A 439 13.33 -4.17 12.93
CA ARG A 439 13.42 -2.92 13.74
C ARG A 439 12.95 -1.65 13.03
N ASN A 440 12.87 -1.68 11.69
CA ASN A 440 12.35 -0.59 10.88
C ASN A 440 10.85 -0.74 10.58
N HIS A 441 10.22 -1.87 10.93
CA HIS A 441 8.81 -2.08 10.66
C HIS A 441 7.96 -1.43 11.75
N PHE A 442 6.95 -0.68 11.33
CA PHE A 442 6.01 0.00 12.21
C PHE A 442 5.00 -0.96 12.85
N SER A 443 4.53 -0.59 14.03
CA SER A 443 3.32 -1.10 14.67
C SER A 443 2.21 -0.09 14.38
N THR A 444 1.24 -0.46 13.55
CA THR A 444 0.28 0.49 12.99
C THR A 444 -1.05 0.45 13.71
N ILE A 445 -1.52 1.62 14.15
CA ILE A 445 -2.85 1.81 14.72
C ILE A 445 -3.63 2.73 13.78
N GLY A 446 -4.86 2.37 13.44
CA GLY A 446 -5.72 3.15 12.58
C GLY A 446 -7.14 3.30 13.13
N VAL A 447 -7.95 4.08 12.42
CA VAL A 447 -9.33 4.38 12.79
C VAL A 447 -10.28 4.07 11.64
N ASN A 448 -11.54 3.76 11.97
CA ASN A 448 -12.63 3.66 10.99
C ASN A 448 -13.94 4.18 11.57
N GLY A 449 -14.71 4.90 10.76
CA GLY A 449 -16.03 5.42 11.13
C GLY A 449 -16.00 6.67 12.00
N MET A 450 -15.05 7.60 11.81
CA MET A 450 -15.05 8.85 12.59
C MET A 450 -16.25 9.74 12.26
N ASN A 451 -16.75 9.72 11.02
CA ASN A 451 -18.00 10.38 10.68
C ASN A 451 -19.16 9.88 11.57
N GLU A 452 -19.35 8.56 11.60
CA GLU A 452 -20.40 7.95 12.40
C GLU A 452 -20.11 8.05 13.91
N MET A 453 -18.85 8.15 14.33
CA MET A 453 -18.50 8.47 15.72
C MET A 453 -19.09 9.81 16.14
N VAL A 454 -18.85 10.87 15.35
CA VAL A 454 -19.37 12.21 15.64
C VAL A 454 -20.89 12.16 15.68
N ARG A 455 -21.53 11.61 14.65
CA ARG A 455 -23.00 11.48 14.58
C ARG A 455 -23.59 10.73 15.78
N ASN A 456 -23.05 9.57 16.12
CA ASN A 456 -23.55 8.80 17.27
C ASN A 456 -23.29 9.52 18.61
N PHE A 457 -22.15 10.19 18.76
CA PHE A 457 -21.78 10.91 19.97
C PHE A 457 -22.67 12.13 20.23
N THR A 458 -23.03 12.85 19.17
CA THR A 458 -23.79 14.10 19.20
C THR A 458 -25.29 13.90 19.07
N ASN A 459 -25.75 12.64 18.96
CA ASN A 459 -27.13 12.29 18.66
C ASN A 459 -27.62 12.88 17.33
N ASP A 460 -26.77 12.78 16.31
CA ASP A 460 -26.98 13.22 14.93
C ASP A 460 -27.17 14.74 14.75
N ASP A 461 -26.69 15.55 15.70
CA ASP A 461 -26.75 17.02 15.61
C ASP A 461 -25.81 17.58 14.53
N TYR A 462 -24.65 16.94 14.35
CA TYR A 462 -23.68 17.25 13.30
C TYR A 462 -22.78 16.05 13.02
N ASP A 463 -22.04 16.12 11.92
CA ASP A 463 -21.11 15.09 11.45
C ASP A 463 -19.71 15.67 11.15
N ILE A 464 -18.86 14.93 10.45
CA ILE A 464 -17.47 15.37 10.17
C ILE A 464 -17.35 16.46 9.10
N THR A 465 -18.46 16.94 8.53
CA THR A 465 -18.49 18.02 7.54
C THR A 465 -18.73 19.39 8.20
N ASP A 466 -19.11 19.40 9.48
CA ASP A 466 -19.20 20.59 10.32
C ASP A 466 -17.85 20.86 11.02
N GLU A 467 -17.44 22.13 11.17
CA GLU A 467 -16.19 22.50 11.84
C GLU A 467 -16.11 21.93 13.27
N ARG A 468 -17.24 21.79 13.97
CA ARG A 468 -17.31 21.14 15.29
C ARG A 468 -16.90 19.67 15.22
N GLY A 469 -17.38 18.95 14.20
CA GLY A 469 -17.03 17.53 13.98
C GLY A 469 -15.60 17.33 13.49
N ILE A 470 -15.11 18.25 12.65
CA ILE A 470 -13.69 18.30 12.24
C ILE A 470 -12.81 18.50 13.47
N GLN A 471 -13.10 19.50 14.31
CA GLN A 471 -12.29 19.80 15.48
C GLN A 471 -12.28 18.65 16.48
N MET A 472 -13.44 18.03 16.77
CA MET A 472 -13.52 16.85 17.61
C MET A 472 -12.64 15.70 17.06
N SER A 473 -12.65 15.50 15.75
CA SER A 473 -11.84 14.47 15.10
C SER A 473 -10.34 14.78 15.14
N LEU A 474 -9.96 16.04 14.95
CA LEU A 474 -8.57 16.50 15.07
C LEU A 474 -8.02 16.29 16.48
N ASP A 475 -8.79 16.66 17.51
CA ASP A 475 -8.39 16.52 18.91
C ASP A 475 -8.15 15.05 19.27
N ILE A 476 -9.02 14.15 18.79
CA ILE A 476 -8.87 12.70 18.97
C ILE A 476 -7.63 12.18 18.24
N LEU A 477 -7.40 12.56 16.98
CA LEU A 477 -6.24 12.12 16.21
C LEU A 477 -4.93 12.63 16.83
N ASP A 478 -4.89 13.87 17.33
CA ASP A 478 -3.73 14.42 18.02
C ASP A 478 -3.45 13.70 19.35
N HIS A 479 -4.49 13.39 20.12
CA HIS A 479 -4.37 12.55 21.32
C HIS A 479 -3.78 11.17 20.99
N MET A 480 -4.28 10.52 19.93
CA MET A 480 -3.73 9.25 19.47
C MET A 480 -2.24 9.38 19.10
N ARG A 481 -1.82 10.45 18.41
CA ARG A 481 -0.39 10.68 18.10
C ARG A 481 0.45 10.78 19.37
N VAL A 482 0.00 11.49 20.40
CA VAL A 482 0.71 11.58 21.69
C VAL A 482 0.86 10.19 22.32
N ARG A 483 -0.20 9.39 22.34
CA ARG A 483 -0.15 8.00 22.84
C ARG A 483 0.83 7.13 22.05
N LEU A 484 0.86 7.26 20.72
CA LEU A 484 1.80 6.51 19.88
C LEU A 484 3.25 6.88 20.18
N ILE A 485 3.56 8.17 20.39
CA ILE A 485 4.91 8.60 20.79
C ILE A 485 5.32 7.93 22.11
N ALA A 486 4.45 7.94 23.12
CA ALA A 486 4.71 7.26 24.39
C ALA A 486 4.96 5.75 24.18
N PHE A 487 4.18 5.09 23.33
CA PHE A 487 4.42 3.67 23.00
C PHE A 487 5.79 3.44 22.35
N GLN A 488 6.25 4.34 21.47
CA GLN A 488 7.59 4.22 20.87
C GLN A 488 8.69 4.35 21.93
N GLU A 489 8.54 5.29 22.86
CA GLU A 489 9.50 5.51 23.95
C GLU A 489 9.56 4.32 24.90
N GLU A 490 8.41 3.76 25.27
CA GLU A 490 8.30 2.63 26.20
C GLU A 490 8.80 1.32 25.59
N THR A 491 8.44 1.03 24.34
CA THR A 491 8.73 -0.27 23.69
C THR A 491 10.03 -0.28 22.90
N GLY A 492 10.52 0.89 22.49
CA GLY A 492 11.61 1.01 21.52
C GLY A 492 11.22 0.61 20.09
N ASN A 493 9.96 0.30 19.79
CA ASN A 493 9.49 0.01 18.43
C ASN A 493 8.89 1.25 17.76
N LEU A 494 8.80 1.24 16.43
CA LEU A 494 8.20 2.34 15.67
C LEU A 494 6.68 2.18 15.65
N TYR A 495 5.95 3.28 15.79
CA TYR A 495 4.49 3.33 15.76
C TYR A 495 4.02 4.43 14.82
N ASN A 496 2.90 4.21 14.15
CA ASN A 496 2.31 5.21 13.27
C ASN A 496 0.78 5.16 13.28
N LEU A 497 0.19 6.30 12.91
CA LEU A 497 -1.25 6.48 12.78
C LEU A 497 -1.64 6.39 11.30
N GLU A 498 -2.51 5.46 10.94
CA GLU A 498 -2.90 5.22 9.55
C GLU A 498 -4.39 5.47 9.29
N ALA A 499 -4.69 6.10 8.15
CA ALA A 499 -6.01 6.09 7.56
C ALA A 499 -6.23 4.74 6.86
N THR A 500 -6.44 3.69 7.67
CA THR A 500 -6.47 2.30 7.19
C THR A 500 -7.46 2.17 6.02
N PRO A 501 -7.09 1.48 4.92
CA PRO A 501 -8.00 1.24 3.79
C PRO A 501 -9.29 0.52 4.17
N ALA A 502 -9.24 -0.30 5.23
CA ALA A 502 -10.38 -0.92 5.92
C ALA A 502 -11.39 -1.62 4.98
N GLU A 503 -10.96 -2.20 3.86
CA GLU A 503 -11.83 -2.69 2.77
C GLU A 503 -12.98 -3.59 3.27
N GLY A 504 -12.66 -4.67 3.97
CA GLY A 504 -13.66 -5.52 4.63
C GLY A 504 -14.05 -5.05 6.03
N THR A 505 -13.22 -4.21 6.66
CA THR A 505 -13.43 -3.75 8.04
C THR A 505 -14.60 -2.77 8.15
N THR A 506 -14.78 -1.88 7.15
CA THR A 506 -15.90 -0.92 7.12
C THR A 506 -17.25 -1.63 7.17
N TYR A 507 -17.39 -2.73 6.41
CA TYR A 507 -18.58 -3.56 6.41
C TYR A 507 -18.70 -4.38 7.70
N ARG A 508 -17.60 -5.00 8.14
CA ARG A 508 -17.59 -5.87 9.33
C ARG A 508 -18.05 -5.11 10.57
N PHE A 509 -17.50 -3.93 10.82
CA PHE A 509 -17.88 -3.14 11.99
C PHE A 509 -19.36 -2.76 11.94
N ALA A 510 -19.84 -2.16 10.85
CA ALA A 510 -21.25 -1.79 10.71
C ALA A 510 -22.20 -2.99 10.86
N LYS A 511 -21.88 -4.13 10.23
CA LYS A 511 -22.67 -5.36 10.35
C LYS A 511 -22.74 -5.90 11.77
N GLU A 512 -21.59 -5.99 12.44
CA GLU A 512 -21.51 -6.50 13.81
C GLU A 512 -22.18 -5.55 14.79
N ASP A 513 -22.04 -4.24 14.61
CA ASP A 513 -22.70 -3.24 15.43
C ASP A 513 -24.20 -3.23 15.26
N LYS A 514 -24.71 -3.27 14.02
CA LYS A 514 -26.16 -3.31 13.77
C LYS A 514 -26.84 -4.52 14.41
N LYS A 515 -26.13 -5.65 14.53
CA LYS A 515 -26.61 -6.85 15.23
C LYS A 515 -26.75 -6.64 16.75
N ARG A 516 -25.90 -5.80 17.34
CA ARG A 516 -25.82 -5.57 18.80
C ARG A 516 -26.62 -4.36 19.24
N PHE A 517 -26.68 -3.32 18.41
CA PHE A 517 -27.23 -2.01 18.68
C PHE A 517 -28.17 -1.65 17.53
N ALA A 518 -29.47 -1.89 17.69
CA ALA A 518 -30.43 -1.72 16.59
C ALA A 518 -30.55 -0.25 16.13
N ASP A 519 -30.31 0.70 17.02
CA ASP A 519 -30.41 2.15 16.83
C ASP A 519 -29.08 2.85 16.55
N ILE A 520 -27.96 2.12 16.46
CA ILE A 520 -26.68 2.74 16.08
C ILE A 520 -26.76 3.33 14.67
N ILE A 521 -26.22 4.54 14.52
CA ILE A 521 -26.17 5.27 13.26
C ILE A 521 -25.00 4.75 12.43
N GLN A 522 -25.27 4.49 11.15
CA GLN A 522 -24.30 4.01 10.17
C GLN A 522 -24.70 4.49 8.77
N ALA A 523 -23.77 4.40 7.81
CA ALA A 523 -24.05 4.71 6.41
C ALA A 523 -24.63 3.50 5.66
N GLY A 524 -25.21 3.75 4.48
CA GLY A 524 -25.84 2.75 3.63
C GLY A 524 -27.18 2.22 4.16
N HIS A 525 -27.78 1.30 3.40
CA HIS A 525 -29.12 0.77 3.66
C HIS A 525 -29.19 -0.76 3.53
N GLY A 526 -30.14 -1.36 4.24
CA GLY A 526 -30.40 -2.82 4.17
C GLY A 526 -29.15 -3.64 4.52
N GLU A 527 -28.73 -4.51 3.60
CA GLU A 527 -27.52 -5.32 3.76
C GLU A 527 -26.24 -4.62 3.30
N ASN A 528 -26.35 -3.46 2.63
CA ASN A 528 -25.26 -2.67 2.05
C ASN A 528 -24.79 -1.55 3.01
N ILE A 529 -24.77 -1.85 4.31
CA ILE A 529 -24.40 -0.91 5.38
C ILE A 529 -22.87 -0.83 5.52
N TYR A 530 -22.33 0.33 5.90
CA TYR A 530 -20.89 0.50 6.10
C TYR A 530 -20.60 1.68 7.05
N TYR A 531 -19.36 1.74 7.52
CA TYR A 531 -18.80 2.95 8.14
C TYR A 531 -17.88 3.68 7.18
N THR A 532 -17.92 5.01 7.23
CA THR A 532 -17.10 5.89 6.40
C THR A 532 -15.63 5.65 6.71
N ASN A 533 -14.79 5.58 5.67
CA ASN A 533 -13.41 5.15 5.83
C ASN A 533 -12.60 6.15 6.69
N SER A 534 -11.89 5.69 7.71
CA SER A 534 -11.04 6.55 8.57
C SER A 534 -11.75 7.80 9.08
N SER A 535 -11.24 8.98 8.70
CA SER A 535 -11.80 10.32 8.92
C SER A 535 -12.23 10.99 7.61
N GLN A 536 -12.61 10.21 6.60
CA GLN A 536 -13.17 10.76 5.36
C GLN A 536 -14.56 11.36 5.61
N ILE A 537 -14.94 12.31 4.77
CA ILE A 537 -16.31 12.83 4.71
C ILE A 537 -17.26 11.76 4.15
N PRO A 538 -18.58 11.84 4.43
CA PRO A 538 -19.58 10.98 3.80
C PRO A 538 -19.45 10.98 2.27
N VAL A 539 -19.62 9.80 1.67
CA VAL A 539 -19.39 9.62 0.23
C VAL A 539 -20.42 10.30 -0.67
N ASP A 540 -21.58 10.64 -0.10
CA ASP A 540 -22.72 11.31 -0.75
C ASP A 540 -22.73 12.83 -0.53
N TYR A 541 -21.75 13.38 0.19
CA TYR A 541 -21.74 14.79 0.63
C TYR A 541 -21.65 15.80 -0.52
N THR A 542 -20.62 15.70 -1.37
CA THR A 542 -20.34 16.70 -2.41
C THR A 542 -19.85 16.09 -3.72
N ASP A 543 -20.17 16.75 -4.83
CA ASP A 543 -19.62 16.52 -6.17
C ASP A 543 -18.49 17.50 -6.51
N ASP A 544 -18.13 18.41 -5.59
CA ASP A 544 -17.02 19.35 -5.75
C ASP A 544 -15.74 18.77 -5.12
N PRO A 545 -14.70 18.44 -5.92
CA PRO A 545 -13.46 17.91 -5.38
C PRO A 545 -12.72 18.90 -4.48
N PHE A 546 -12.85 20.22 -4.68
CA PHE A 546 -12.17 21.22 -3.84
C PHE A 546 -12.83 21.38 -2.48
N GLU A 547 -14.16 21.33 -2.41
CA GLU A 547 -14.87 21.30 -1.13
C GLU A 547 -14.44 20.08 -0.30
N ALA A 548 -14.37 18.90 -0.95
CA ALA A 548 -13.86 17.69 -0.30
C ALA A 548 -12.40 17.84 0.15
N LEU A 549 -11.54 18.45 -0.67
CA LEU A 549 -10.14 18.70 -0.33
C LEU A 549 -9.99 19.66 0.86
N GLU A 550 -10.75 20.75 0.92
CA GLU A 550 -10.73 21.70 2.03
C GLU A 550 -11.06 21.02 3.37
N LEU A 551 -12.17 20.27 3.40
CA LEU A 551 -12.62 19.56 4.61
C LEU A 551 -11.63 18.46 5.04
N GLN A 552 -10.94 17.85 4.08
CA GLN A 552 -10.04 16.72 4.34
C GLN A 552 -8.59 17.12 4.60
N ASN A 553 -8.14 18.30 4.16
CA ASN A 553 -6.73 18.70 4.22
C ASN A 553 -6.16 18.62 5.64
N ARG A 554 -6.84 19.20 6.62
CA ARG A 554 -6.39 19.19 8.04
C ARG A 554 -6.39 17.78 8.64
N LEU A 555 -7.46 17.01 8.39
CA LEU A 555 -7.64 15.67 8.95
C LEU A 555 -6.60 14.69 8.41
N GLN A 556 -6.42 14.67 7.09
CA GLN A 556 -5.53 13.71 6.46
C GLN A 556 -4.06 13.98 6.78
N CYS A 557 -3.67 15.22 7.03
CA CYS A 557 -2.31 15.55 7.49
C CYS A 557 -1.98 15.05 8.90
N LYS A 558 -2.95 14.54 9.68
CA LYS A 558 -2.68 13.97 11.01
C LYS A 558 -2.12 12.55 10.95
N TYR A 559 -2.29 11.84 9.84
CA TYR A 559 -1.82 10.47 9.70
C TYR A 559 -0.32 10.43 9.38
N THR A 560 0.45 9.73 10.21
CA THR A 560 1.90 9.56 10.04
C THR A 560 2.28 8.27 9.31
N GLY A 561 1.36 7.30 9.28
CA GLY A 561 1.56 5.97 8.74
C GLY A 561 0.97 5.71 7.37
N GLY A 562 0.27 6.71 6.82
CA GLY A 562 -0.27 6.66 5.47
C GLY A 562 -1.70 7.17 5.39
N THR A 563 -1.92 8.03 4.40
CA THR A 563 -3.22 8.59 4.03
C THR A 563 -3.28 8.73 2.51
N VAL A 564 -4.50 8.74 1.97
CA VAL A 564 -4.76 9.20 0.61
C VAL A 564 -6.18 9.76 0.53
N LEU A 565 -6.34 10.83 -0.23
CA LEU A 565 -7.66 11.24 -0.69
C LEU A 565 -7.87 10.77 -2.13
N HIS A 566 -8.89 9.93 -2.31
CA HIS A 566 -9.29 9.47 -3.64
C HIS A 566 -10.28 10.46 -4.25
N LEU A 567 -9.86 11.11 -5.34
CA LEU A 567 -10.72 11.99 -6.13
C LEU A 567 -11.51 11.13 -7.12
N TYR A 568 -12.65 10.61 -6.65
CA TYR A 568 -13.53 9.72 -7.42
C TYR A 568 -14.33 10.51 -8.46
N MET A 569 -13.90 10.45 -9.71
CA MET A 569 -14.53 11.12 -10.84
C MET A 569 -15.64 10.24 -11.43
N ASN A 570 -16.72 10.86 -11.90
CA ASN A 570 -17.86 10.16 -12.49
C ASN A 570 -17.50 9.43 -13.79
N GLU A 571 -16.49 9.92 -14.51
CA GLU A 571 -16.02 9.37 -15.77
C GLU A 571 -14.56 9.80 -16.05
N LYS A 572 -14.02 9.39 -17.21
CA LYS A 572 -12.70 9.83 -17.65
C LYS A 572 -12.68 11.34 -17.89
N LEU A 573 -11.58 12.00 -17.51
CA LEU A 573 -11.36 13.41 -17.83
C LEU A 573 -11.15 13.62 -19.34
N SER A 574 -11.59 14.79 -19.83
CA SER A 574 -11.60 15.18 -21.24
C SER A 574 -10.26 15.03 -21.94
N SER A 575 -9.16 15.30 -21.23
CA SER A 575 -7.81 15.26 -21.78
C SER A 575 -6.74 15.03 -20.71
N ALA A 576 -5.55 14.60 -21.16
CA ALA A 576 -4.37 14.55 -20.31
C ALA A 576 -4.02 15.93 -19.74
N ASP A 577 -4.18 17.01 -20.52
CA ASP A 577 -3.89 18.37 -20.07
C ASP A 577 -4.89 18.85 -19.00
N ALA A 578 -6.18 18.51 -19.11
CA ALA A 578 -7.15 18.82 -18.07
C ALA A 578 -6.81 18.09 -16.75
N CYS A 579 -6.49 16.80 -16.84
CA CYS A 579 -6.06 16.01 -15.69
C CYS A 579 -4.76 16.55 -15.07
N LYS A 580 -3.77 16.92 -15.90
CA LYS A 580 -2.52 17.55 -15.48
C LYS A 580 -2.78 18.83 -14.69
N ARG A 581 -3.57 19.76 -15.25
CA ARG A 581 -3.90 21.03 -14.58
C ARG A 581 -4.64 20.80 -13.26
N PHE A 582 -5.56 19.84 -13.22
CA PHE A 582 -6.27 19.50 -12.01
C PHE A 582 -5.31 19.01 -10.91
N VAL A 583 -4.45 18.03 -11.22
CA VAL A 583 -3.45 17.52 -10.27
C VAL A 583 -2.49 18.62 -9.83
N GLN A 584 -1.95 19.43 -10.76
CA GLN A 584 -1.09 20.59 -10.46
C GLN A 584 -1.74 21.54 -9.46
N LYS A 585 -3.02 21.87 -9.68
CA LYS A 585 -3.76 22.77 -8.80
C LYS A 585 -3.95 22.17 -7.41
N VAL A 586 -4.30 20.88 -7.32
CA VAL A 586 -4.48 20.21 -6.02
C VAL A 586 -3.17 20.17 -5.23
N ILE A 587 -2.10 19.63 -5.80
CA ILE A 587 -0.83 19.44 -5.07
C ILE A 587 -0.14 20.75 -4.70
N SER A 588 -0.36 21.83 -5.47
CA SER A 588 0.23 23.14 -5.18
C SER A 588 -0.57 23.96 -4.17
N THR A 589 -1.85 23.61 -3.96
CA THR A 589 -2.77 24.30 -3.05
C THR A 589 -2.84 23.61 -1.68
N TYR A 590 -2.91 22.28 -1.67
CA TYR A 590 -3.15 21.50 -0.45
C TYR A 590 -1.87 20.84 0.09
N GLN A 591 -1.87 20.58 1.40
CA GLN A 591 -0.79 19.90 2.10
C GLN A 591 -0.93 18.37 2.08
N MET A 592 -2.09 17.88 1.63
CA MET A 592 -2.43 16.47 1.50
C MET A 592 -1.25 15.64 0.97
N PRO A 593 -0.79 14.62 1.71
CA PRO A 593 0.41 13.87 1.33
C PRO A 593 0.23 13.01 0.07
N TYR A 594 -0.94 12.40 -0.12
CA TYR A 594 -1.26 11.65 -1.33
C TYR A 594 -2.64 11.94 -1.85
N ILE A 595 -2.73 11.98 -3.17
CA ILE A 595 -3.99 11.99 -3.90
C ILE A 595 -3.97 10.94 -5.02
N THR A 596 -5.16 10.56 -5.46
CA THR A 596 -5.36 9.86 -6.74
C THR A 596 -6.48 10.54 -7.49
N VAL A 597 -6.43 10.58 -8.82
CA VAL A 597 -7.61 10.82 -9.65
C VAL A 597 -8.15 9.46 -10.08
N THR A 598 -9.41 9.18 -9.76
CA THR A 598 -10.02 7.85 -9.95
C THR A 598 -11.28 7.96 -10.80
N PRO A 599 -11.17 7.87 -12.14
CA PRO A 599 -12.32 7.74 -13.03
C PRO A 599 -13.09 6.45 -12.81
N VAL A 600 -14.42 6.51 -12.90
CA VAL A 600 -15.28 5.34 -13.11
C VAL A 600 -15.41 5.05 -14.59
N PHE A 601 -15.36 3.77 -14.95
CA PHE A 601 -15.56 3.32 -16.32
C PHE A 601 -16.16 1.92 -16.36
N SER A 602 -16.72 1.54 -17.50
CA SER A 602 -17.27 0.21 -17.75
C SER A 602 -16.41 -0.55 -18.74
N VAL A 603 -16.39 -1.87 -18.67
CA VAL A 603 -15.74 -2.74 -19.67
C VAL A 603 -16.73 -3.76 -20.20
N CYS A 604 -16.85 -3.80 -21.52
CA CYS A 604 -17.55 -4.83 -22.26
C CYS A 604 -16.55 -5.89 -22.74
N ASP A 605 -16.84 -7.18 -22.52
CA ASP A 605 -15.96 -8.28 -22.95
C ASP A 605 -15.76 -8.33 -24.48
N THR A 606 -16.62 -7.67 -25.26
CA THR A 606 -16.52 -7.58 -26.74
C THR A 606 -15.99 -6.24 -27.23
N HIS A 607 -16.49 -5.13 -26.68
CA HIS A 607 -16.19 -3.78 -27.17
C HIS A 607 -15.14 -3.02 -26.34
N GLY A 608 -14.69 -3.61 -25.24
CA GLY A 608 -13.66 -3.04 -24.37
C GLY A 608 -14.17 -1.88 -23.51
N TYR A 609 -13.31 -0.88 -23.32
CA TYR A 609 -13.51 0.28 -22.46
C TYR A 609 -14.72 1.13 -22.89
N LEU A 610 -15.54 1.53 -21.91
CA LEU A 610 -16.68 2.43 -22.04
C LEU A 610 -16.56 3.54 -21.00
N ASN A 611 -16.87 4.77 -21.40
CA ASN A 611 -16.75 5.93 -20.52
C ASN A 611 -17.86 5.98 -19.48
N GLY A 612 -17.50 6.20 -18.21
CA GLY A 612 -18.43 6.26 -17.09
C GLY A 612 -19.05 4.91 -16.74
N GLU A 613 -19.98 4.95 -15.78
CA GLU A 613 -20.75 3.78 -15.36
C GLU A 613 -21.85 3.47 -16.39
N GLN A 614 -21.72 2.33 -17.08
CA GLN A 614 -22.70 1.88 -18.08
C GLN A 614 -23.11 0.43 -17.82
N PRO A 615 -24.23 0.14 -17.13
CA PRO A 615 -24.61 -1.24 -16.77
C PRO A 615 -24.76 -2.20 -17.96
N ALA A 616 -25.12 -1.68 -19.14
CA ALA A 616 -25.20 -2.42 -20.39
C ALA A 616 -24.39 -1.71 -21.49
N CYS A 617 -23.72 -2.49 -22.34
CA CYS A 617 -22.91 -1.95 -23.42
C CYS A 617 -23.80 -1.27 -24.46
N PRO A 618 -23.51 -0.03 -24.90
CA PRO A 618 -24.34 0.68 -25.87
C PRO A 618 -24.32 0.02 -27.26
N HIS A 619 -23.31 -0.82 -27.54
CA HIS A 619 -23.12 -1.47 -28.83
C HIS A 619 -23.73 -2.88 -28.93
N CYS A 620 -23.62 -3.72 -27.89
CA CYS A 620 -24.19 -5.09 -27.89
C CYS A 620 -25.25 -5.38 -26.81
N GLN A 621 -25.57 -4.41 -25.95
CA GLN A 621 -26.54 -4.54 -24.85
C GLN A 621 -26.20 -5.63 -23.81
N GLN A 622 -24.99 -6.21 -23.87
CA GLN A 622 -24.51 -7.15 -22.86
C GLN A 622 -24.16 -6.42 -21.56
N LYS A 623 -24.32 -7.11 -20.42
CA LYS A 623 -23.91 -6.60 -19.11
C LYS A 623 -22.43 -6.23 -19.14
N THR A 624 -22.08 -5.05 -18.64
CA THR A 624 -20.68 -4.63 -18.49
C THR A 624 -20.18 -4.88 -17.09
N LYS A 625 -18.87 -4.80 -16.92
CA LYS A 625 -18.21 -4.73 -15.61
C LYS A 625 -17.91 -3.26 -15.32
N VAL A 626 -18.49 -2.69 -14.28
CA VAL A 626 -18.16 -1.34 -13.80
C VAL A 626 -16.88 -1.44 -12.99
N TRP A 627 -15.88 -0.64 -13.30
CA TRP A 627 -14.57 -0.60 -12.66
C TRP A 627 -14.35 0.72 -11.94
N THR A 628 -13.81 0.63 -10.75
CA THR A 628 -13.34 1.77 -9.96
C THR A 628 -12.31 1.27 -8.94
N ARG A 629 -11.76 2.19 -8.13
CA ARG A 629 -10.87 1.87 -7.04
C ARG A 629 -11.68 1.48 -5.79
N VAL A 630 -11.49 0.27 -5.27
CA VAL A 630 -12.18 -0.16 -4.04
C VAL A 630 -11.72 0.73 -2.88
N MET A 631 -10.47 0.57 -2.47
CA MET A 631 -9.80 1.29 -1.38
C MET A 631 -8.29 1.39 -1.63
N GLY A 632 -7.88 1.29 -2.89
CA GLY A 632 -6.50 1.53 -3.26
C GLY A 632 -6.04 0.93 -4.58
N TYR A 633 -6.80 0.02 -5.15
CA TYR A 633 -6.49 -0.65 -6.41
C TYR A 633 -7.79 -0.90 -7.21
N PHE A 634 -7.65 -1.14 -8.52
CA PHE A 634 -8.80 -1.29 -9.42
C PHE A 634 -9.35 -2.71 -9.41
N ARG A 635 -10.67 -2.80 -9.23
CA ARG A 635 -11.45 -4.02 -9.36
C ARG A 635 -12.86 -3.72 -9.91
N PRO A 636 -13.54 -4.72 -10.50
CA PRO A 636 -14.96 -4.59 -10.82
C PRO A 636 -15.80 -4.41 -9.56
N VAL A 637 -16.79 -3.52 -9.56
CA VAL A 637 -17.71 -3.30 -8.42
C VAL A 637 -18.38 -4.61 -7.98
N ASP A 638 -18.68 -5.50 -8.92
CA ASP A 638 -19.26 -6.83 -8.66
C ASP A 638 -18.37 -7.71 -7.74
N SER A 639 -17.06 -7.44 -7.67
CA SER A 639 -16.13 -8.16 -6.78
C SER A 639 -16.01 -7.57 -5.38
N PHE A 640 -16.63 -6.41 -5.13
CA PHE A 640 -16.53 -5.72 -3.85
C PHE A 640 -17.41 -6.44 -2.80
N ASN A 641 -17.07 -6.31 -1.52
CA ASN A 641 -18.00 -6.72 -0.46
C ASN A 641 -19.27 -5.85 -0.45
N LYS A 642 -20.34 -6.34 0.19
CA LYS A 642 -21.64 -5.66 0.24
C LYS A 642 -21.57 -4.22 0.76
N GLY A 643 -20.73 -3.95 1.76
CA GLY A 643 -20.55 -2.59 2.28
C GLY A 643 -19.93 -1.66 1.24
N LYS A 644 -18.88 -2.11 0.56
CA LYS A 644 -18.23 -1.33 -0.52
C LYS A 644 -19.10 -1.16 -1.76
N GLN A 645 -19.97 -2.11 -2.06
CA GLN A 645 -21.01 -1.93 -3.08
C GLN A 645 -22.04 -0.87 -2.66
N GLY A 646 -22.38 -0.79 -1.37
CA GLY A 646 -23.20 0.28 -0.81
C GLY A 646 -22.53 1.64 -0.92
N GLU A 647 -21.27 1.70 -0.48
CA GLU A 647 -20.44 2.91 -0.56
C GLU A 647 -20.31 3.43 -1.99
N HIS A 648 -20.09 2.56 -2.98
CA HIS A 648 -20.07 2.95 -4.40
C HIS A 648 -21.41 3.53 -4.87
N ARG A 649 -22.52 2.91 -4.46
CA ARG A 649 -23.87 3.30 -4.87
C ARG A 649 -24.29 4.66 -4.31
N ASP A 650 -23.96 4.92 -3.06
CA ASP A 650 -24.29 6.17 -2.39
C ASP A 650 -23.37 7.32 -2.86
N ARG A 651 -22.20 6.98 -3.43
CA ARG A 651 -21.17 7.96 -3.77
C ARG A 651 -21.66 9.00 -4.78
N LYS A 652 -21.59 10.25 -4.35
CA LYS A 652 -21.66 11.40 -5.25
C LYS A 652 -20.28 11.59 -5.87
N HIS A 653 -20.16 11.25 -7.15
CA HIS A 653 -18.89 11.35 -7.86
C HIS A 653 -18.58 12.81 -8.22
N PHE A 654 -17.29 13.15 -8.21
CA PHE A 654 -16.81 14.45 -8.66
C PHE A 654 -16.97 14.61 -10.17
N THR A 655 -17.22 15.83 -10.63
CA THR A 655 -17.38 16.15 -12.05
C THR A 655 -16.23 17.04 -12.53
N GLU A 656 -15.83 16.85 -13.80
CA GLU A 656 -14.74 17.65 -14.39
C GLU A 656 -15.05 19.15 -14.40
N GLU A 657 -16.32 19.54 -14.58
CA GLU A 657 -16.75 20.96 -14.56
C GLU A 657 -16.37 21.68 -13.26
N ARG A 658 -16.32 20.97 -12.14
CA ARG A 658 -15.94 21.50 -10.82
C ARG A 658 -14.42 21.58 -10.61
N THR A 659 -13.63 20.97 -11.50
CA THR A 659 -12.16 20.97 -11.39
C THR A 659 -11.53 22.34 -11.71
N ASP A 660 -12.24 23.17 -12.50
CA ASP A 660 -11.79 24.53 -12.84
C ASP A 660 -12.30 25.60 -11.85
N THR A 661 -13.39 25.34 -11.12
CA THR A 661 -14.09 26.33 -10.27
C THR A 661 -13.47 26.58 -8.89
N GLY A 662 -12.38 25.88 -8.53
CA GLY A 662 -11.76 25.90 -7.19
C GLY A 662 -11.19 27.24 -6.65
N ASN A 663 -11.61 28.40 -7.17
CA ASN A 663 -11.37 29.72 -6.57
C ASN A 663 -12.55 30.23 -5.73
N LEU A 664 -13.66 29.47 -5.62
CA LEU A 664 -14.90 29.97 -4.99
C LEU A 664 -14.85 30.06 -3.46
N PHE A 665 -13.91 29.39 -2.78
CA PHE A 665 -13.87 29.31 -1.31
C PHE A 665 -12.68 30.02 -0.64
N MET A 666 -11.89 30.80 -1.38
CA MET A 666 -10.89 31.71 -0.77
C MET A 666 -11.51 32.97 -0.14
N GLY A 667 -12.83 33.02 0.02
CA GLY A 667 -13.57 34.19 0.48
C GLY A 667 -14.65 33.87 1.49
N ILE A 668 -14.29 33.25 2.62
CA ILE A 668 -14.95 33.44 3.93
C ILE A 668 -13.87 33.48 5.00
#